data_AF-A0A9Q0PGH6-F1
#
_entry.id   AF-A0A9Q0PGH6-F1
#
_cell.length_a   1.000
_cell.length_b   1.000
_cell.length_c   1.000
_cell.angle_alpha   90.00
_cell.angle_beta   90.00
_cell.angle_gamma   90.00
#
_symmetry.space_group_name_H-M   'P 1'
#
loop_
_entity.id
_entity.type
_entity.pdbx_description
1 polymer ?
#
loop_
_entity_poly.entity_id
_entity_poly.type
_entity_poly.pdbx_seq_one_letter_code
_entity_poly.pdbx_strand_id
1 'polypeptide(L)'
;MDFEKKKFTRNQRISWVRALHPCPTLASLIEKFMDFLRKGQEEGEMILDTEGFKSMVNLRLLQINHAKLQGKFKNFPAGLKWLQWKNCPMKNLPSDYAPHELAVLDLSESGIERVWGWNSNKLTKNLMVMNLRGCYNLVACPDLSGCKTLAKLDLQGCVRLTKVHKSVGNATTLIQLNLNDCSNLVEFPSDVSGLKLLQNLNLVNCPNLKELPLEIGSMNSLKVLLVDKTAISVLPESIFRLTKLEKLSLNGCRFIKSLPERLGNLVSLKELSLNQSAVEDLPDSVGSLTNLEKLSLMWCESLTAIPESVGNLQLLIELSINRSAIKELPPAIGSLPYLKTLSAGGCRSLSKLPDSIGGLASISELDPDETSISDLPEQIGGLKMIEKLYLRKCTSLRSLPESSGNMLTLTTLNLFGCNIIELPESIGMLENLVMLRLHQCRKLQKLPDSIVNLKSLCHMLMEKTAVTVLPESFGKLSNLMILRMRKEPLESLGTQEHLVVLPGSFSELSLLVELNARAWRISGKIPENFKKLSSLEILDLGHNNFSSLPSSLCGLSLLRKLHLPHCEELESLPPLPSSLEGLDISNCVALEVVSDVSNLRSLTLMNMTNCEKVVDIPGIEYLELLKWLYMSNCKACSLTVKRRLSKVCLRNIRNLSMPGSKIPDWFSQDDVKFSERRNREIKAVIVGVVVSLGRQTPEHLRYLPVVPDIQVNLLDQNKAILSTTLDLQGIPKTHEDQIHLCRYSHNPLVFKLRDGIEIQVRKRNPPVFEGVELKKWGIHLVYENDDDYGGNEESLDESEQSVSQKLANFFNSYEEDSQVC
;
A
#
# COMPACT_ATOMS: atom_id res chain seq x y z
N MET A 1 -1.07 37.68 -19.88
CA MET A 1 -2.14 36.76 -19.47
C MET A 1 -1.48 35.71 -18.61
N ASP A 2 -1.49 35.97 -17.31
CA ASP A 2 -0.77 35.23 -16.29
C ASP A 2 -1.49 33.91 -15.99
N PHE A 3 -0.81 32.79 -16.25
CA PHE A 3 -1.18 31.47 -15.72
C PHE A 3 -0.25 31.03 -14.57
N GLU A 4 0.51 31.95 -13.98
CA GLU A 4 1.32 31.68 -12.79
C GLU A 4 1.09 32.72 -11.70
N LYS A 5 -0.02 32.59 -10.96
CA LYS A 5 -0.14 33.08 -9.57
C LYS A 5 -1.13 32.21 -8.81
N LYS A 6 -0.70 31.02 -8.43
CA LYS A 6 -1.12 30.43 -7.15
C LYS A 6 0.11 30.34 -6.26
N LYS A 7 0.12 31.18 -5.23
CA LYS A 7 1.01 31.07 -4.07
C LYS A 7 0.91 29.64 -3.54
N PHE A 8 1.99 28.88 -3.66
CA PHE A 8 2.18 27.68 -2.84
C PHE A 8 2.44 28.15 -1.41
N THR A 9 1.43 28.06 -0.56
CA THR A 9 1.61 28.10 0.88
C THR A 9 2.35 26.85 1.34
N ARG A 10 3.45 27.10 2.03
CA ARG A 10 4.27 26.17 2.82
C ARG A 10 3.35 25.34 3.75
N ASN A 11 3.62 24.03 3.83
CA ASN A 11 2.98 22.98 4.66
C ASN A 11 1.96 22.08 3.95
N GLN A 12 2.47 21.10 3.21
CA GLN A 12 2.03 19.70 3.32
C GLN A 12 3.15 18.82 2.74
N ARG A 13 3.73 17.97 3.60
CA ARG A 13 4.70 16.91 3.24
C ARG A 13 3.98 15.93 2.30
N ILE A 14 4.25 16.00 0.99
CA ILE A 14 3.84 14.96 0.05
C ILE A 14 4.91 13.87 0.11
N SER A 15 4.52 12.74 0.70
CA SER A 15 5.26 11.49 0.77
C SER A 15 5.68 11.04 -0.63
N TRP A 16 7.00 11.05 -0.86
CA TRP A 16 7.63 10.23 -1.87
C TRP A 16 7.79 8.84 -1.27
N VAL A 17 7.14 7.84 -1.87
CA VAL A 17 7.33 6.38 -1.77
C VAL A 17 5.94 5.72 -1.84
N ARG A 18 5.52 5.36 -3.05
CA ARG A 18 4.74 4.16 -3.44
C ARG A 18 4.12 4.36 -4.82
N ALA A 19 4.84 3.93 -5.86
CA ALA A 19 4.26 3.34 -7.08
C ALA A 19 5.39 2.87 -8.03
N LEU A 20 6.22 1.92 -7.58
CA LEU A 20 6.88 1.01 -8.50
C LEU A 20 5.99 -0.24 -8.61
N HIS A 21 5.04 -0.19 -9.52
CA HIS A 21 4.55 -1.37 -10.19
C HIS A 21 4.75 -1.14 -11.70
N PRO A 22 5.28 -2.13 -12.44
CA PRO A 22 5.29 -2.04 -13.89
C PRO A 22 3.82 -1.99 -14.30
N CYS A 23 3.42 -0.93 -14.99
CA CYS A 23 2.08 -0.81 -15.51
C CYS A 23 2.03 -1.56 -16.86
N PRO A 24 1.54 -2.80 -16.95
CA PRO A 24 0.78 -3.15 -18.14
C PRO A 24 -0.43 -2.23 -18.11
N THR A 25 -0.86 -1.72 -19.26
CA THR A 25 -2.07 -0.89 -19.48
C THR A 25 -1.86 0.51 -20.05
N LEU A 26 -0.70 0.93 -20.58
CA LEU A 26 -0.76 2.01 -21.59
C LEU A 26 -1.51 1.52 -22.83
N ALA A 27 -1.23 0.28 -23.27
CA ALA A 27 -1.98 -0.39 -24.32
C ALA A 27 -3.47 -0.59 -23.95
N SER A 28 -3.78 -0.95 -22.70
CA SER A 28 -5.17 -1.13 -22.24
C SER A 28 -5.91 0.18 -21.89
N LEU A 29 -5.20 1.26 -21.55
CA LEU A 29 -5.76 2.61 -21.49
C LEU A 29 -6.00 3.15 -22.91
N ILE A 30 -5.10 2.90 -23.86
CA ILE A 30 -5.33 3.19 -25.28
C ILE A 30 -6.53 2.38 -25.77
N GLU A 31 -6.64 1.09 -25.43
CA GLU A 31 -7.79 0.26 -25.79
C GLU A 31 -9.09 0.72 -25.13
N LYS A 32 -9.08 1.04 -23.83
CA LYS A 32 -10.23 1.60 -23.11
C LYS A 32 -10.60 2.99 -23.58
N PHE A 33 -9.64 3.80 -24.02
CA PHE A 33 -9.86 5.11 -24.62
C PHE A 33 -10.39 4.99 -26.05
N MET A 34 -9.90 4.02 -26.83
CA MET A 34 -10.47 3.65 -28.13
C MET A 34 -11.87 3.05 -27.99
N ASP A 35 -12.15 2.30 -26.92
CA ASP A 35 -13.49 1.81 -26.57
C ASP A 35 -14.40 2.94 -26.05
N PHE A 36 -13.87 3.92 -25.34
CA PHE A 36 -14.60 5.13 -24.95
C PHE A 36 -14.92 6.00 -26.17
N LEU A 37 -13.97 6.14 -27.11
CA LEU A 37 -14.20 6.80 -28.41
C LEU A 37 -15.22 6.04 -29.26
N ARG A 38 -15.26 4.70 -29.19
CA ARG A 38 -16.30 3.88 -29.84
C ARG A 38 -17.67 4.00 -29.14
N LYS A 39 -17.71 4.00 -27.81
CA LYS A 39 -18.96 4.12 -27.03
C LYS A 39 -19.54 5.54 -27.04
N GLY A 40 -18.73 6.57 -27.28
CA GLY A 40 -19.18 7.95 -27.48
C GLY A 40 -19.88 8.20 -28.83
N GLN A 41 -19.94 7.22 -29.72
CA GLN A 41 -20.68 7.33 -30.99
C GLN A 41 -22.19 7.03 -30.87
N GLU A 42 -22.69 6.69 -29.67
CA GLU A 42 -24.09 6.33 -29.46
C GLU A 42 -24.95 7.42 -28.78
N GLU A 43 -24.36 8.54 -28.34
CA GLU A 43 -25.11 9.74 -27.93
C GLU A 43 -24.99 10.82 -29.02
N GLY A 44 -26.11 11.25 -29.60
CA GLY A 44 -26.18 12.04 -30.83
C GLY A 44 -25.12 13.14 -30.97
N GLU A 45 -24.22 12.99 -31.95
CA GLU A 45 -23.19 13.98 -32.28
C GLU A 45 -23.84 15.35 -32.58
N MET A 46 -23.54 16.38 -31.77
CA MET A 46 -23.99 17.75 -32.06
C MET A 46 -23.23 18.28 -33.29
N ILE A 47 -23.94 18.37 -34.43
CA ILE A 47 -23.44 18.97 -35.67
C ILE A 47 -23.76 20.47 -35.65
N LEU A 48 -22.75 21.32 -35.75
CA LEU A 48 -22.91 22.78 -35.87
C LEU A 48 -22.61 23.23 -37.29
N ASP A 49 -23.50 24.03 -37.88
CA ASP A 49 -23.28 24.66 -39.18
C ASP A 49 -22.41 25.91 -39.02
N THR A 50 -21.35 26.02 -39.83
CA THR A 50 -20.43 27.16 -39.77
C THR A 50 -21.04 28.47 -40.25
N GLU A 51 -22.17 28.49 -40.99
CA GLU A 51 -22.88 29.72 -41.36
C GLU A 51 -23.31 30.53 -40.13
N GLY A 52 -23.62 29.87 -39.00
CA GLY A 52 -24.00 30.54 -37.75
C GLY A 52 -22.91 31.48 -37.20
N PHE A 53 -21.63 31.21 -37.49
CA PHE A 53 -20.52 32.05 -37.02
C PHE A 53 -20.32 33.32 -37.84
N LYS A 54 -20.93 33.41 -39.04
CA LYS A 54 -20.72 34.52 -39.97
C LYS A 54 -21.19 35.87 -39.41
N SER A 55 -22.27 35.87 -38.63
CA SER A 55 -22.81 37.07 -37.97
C SER A 55 -22.08 37.45 -36.69
N MET A 56 -21.25 36.55 -36.14
CA MET A 56 -20.57 36.73 -34.84
C MET A 56 -19.27 37.53 -34.97
N VAL A 57 -19.31 38.71 -35.60
CA VAL A 57 -18.13 39.53 -35.96
C VAL A 57 -17.25 39.96 -34.78
N ASN A 58 -17.80 39.99 -33.56
CA ASN A 58 -17.09 40.34 -32.33
C ASN A 58 -16.51 39.14 -31.57
N LEU A 59 -16.70 37.91 -32.07
CA LEU A 59 -16.16 36.72 -31.44
C LEU A 59 -14.62 36.76 -31.46
N ARG A 60 -14.01 36.53 -30.30
CA ARG A 60 -12.54 36.48 -30.13
C ARG A 60 -12.05 35.15 -29.57
N LEU A 61 -12.90 34.44 -28.84
CA LEU A 61 -12.60 33.12 -28.28
C LEU A 61 -13.74 32.18 -28.64
N LEU A 62 -13.38 31.02 -29.16
CA LEU A 62 -14.32 29.96 -29.52
C LEU A 62 -13.82 28.63 -28.94
N GLN A 63 -14.68 27.97 -28.17
CA GLN A 63 -14.45 26.63 -27.62
C GLN A 63 -15.56 25.70 -28.11
N ILE A 64 -15.19 24.69 -28.88
CA ILE A 64 -16.10 23.78 -29.59
C ILE A 64 -15.64 22.32 -29.43
N ASN A 65 -15.23 21.97 -28.22
CA ASN A 65 -14.72 20.64 -27.90
C ASN A 65 -15.76 19.57 -28.22
N HIS A 66 -15.33 18.43 -28.76
CA HIS A 66 -16.19 17.28 -29.09
C HIS A 66 -17.27 17.56 -30.15
N ALA A 67 -17.33 18.77 -30.73
CA ALA A 67 -18.32 19.13 -31.73
C ALA A 67 -17.86 18.79 -33.15
N LYS A 68 -18.83 18.47 -34.01
CA LYS A 68 -18.61 18.29 -35.45
C LYS A 68 -19.10 19.52 -36.18
N LEU A 69 -18.25 20.11 -37.02
CA LEU A 69 -18.62 21.26 -37.83
C LEU A 69 -18.92 20.85 -39.27
N GLN A 70 -20.01 21.37 -39.83
CA GLN A 70 -20.38 21.24 -41.24
C GLN A 70 -20.43 22.62 -41.90
N GLY A 71 -20.01 22.72 -43.16
CA GLY A 71 -20.05 23.98 -43.92
C GLY A 71 -18.66 24.49 -44.33
N LYS A 72 -18.56 25.79 -44.62
CA LYS A 72 -17.31 26.44 -45.05
C LYS A 72 -16.62 27.11 -43.87
N PHE A 73 -15.34 26.84 -43.65
CA PHE A 73 -14.61 27.30 -42.46
C PHE A 73 -14.10 28.74 -42.60
N LYS A 74 -14.14 29.30 -43.81
CA LYS A 74 -14.03 30.75 -44.04
C LYS A 74 -15.10 31.58 -43.31
N ASN A 75 -16.18 30.96 -42.83
CA ASN A 75 -17.24 31.64 -42.09
C ASN A 75 -16.85 31.96 -40.63
N PHE A 76 -15.71 31.46 -40.15
CA PHE A 76 -15.20 31.88 -38.85
C PHE A 76 -14.85 33.38 -38.84
N PRO A 77 -15.16 34.10 -37.75
CA PRO A 77 -14.88 35.53 -37.64
C PRO A 77 -13.39 35.84 -37.80
N ALA A 78 -13.07 36.82 -38.64
CA ALA A 78 -11.69 37.20 -38.95
C ALA A 78 -10.90 37.65 -37.70
N GLY A 79 -11.60 38.22 -36.70
CA GLY A 79 -11.01 38.67 -35.44
C GLY A 79 -10.79 37.57 -34.39
N LEU A 80 -11.00 36.28 -34.72
CA LEU A 80 -10.85 35.20 -33.75
C LEU A 80 -9.39 35.08 -33.28
N LYS A 81 -9.17 35.15 -31.96
CA LYS A 81 -7.86 35.10 -31.31
C LYS A 81 -7.57 33.76 -30.63
N TRP A 82 -8.60 33.06 -30.18
CA TRP A 82 -8.49 31.78 -29.50
C TRP A 82 -9.46 30.78 -30.10
N LEU A 83 -8.93 29.66 -30.60
CA LEU A 83 -9.72 28.52 -31.03
C LEU A 83 -9.29 27.29 -30.23
N GLN A 84 -10.24 26.72 -29.49
CA GLN A 84 -10.08 25.44 -28.83
C GLN A 84 -11.10 24.46 -29.37
N TRP A 85 -10.60 23.37 -29.94
CA TRP A 85 -11.39 22.32 -30.54
C TRP A 85 -10.78 20.98 -30.12
N LYS A 86 -10.89 20.68 -28.83
CA LYS A 86 -10.44 19.43 -28.25
C LYS A 86 -11.24 18.26 -28.82
N ASN A 87 -10.57 17.13 -29.08
CA ASN A 87 -11.16 15.95 -29.69
C ASN A 87 -11.89 16.28 -31.01
N CYS A 88 -11.23 17.07 -31.86
CA CYS A 88 -11.72 17.43 -33.18
C CYS A 88 -11.84 16.17 -34.05
N PRO A 89 -13.02 15.92 -34.67
CA PRO A 89 -13.25 14.72 -35.49
C PRO A 89 -12.55 14.79 -36.86
N MET A 90 -11.97 15.93 -37.20
CA MET A 90 -11.33 16.14 -38.49
C MET A 90 -9.95 15.50 -38.52
N LYS A 91 -9.64 14.82 -39.62
CA LYS A 91 -8.28 14.33 -39.89
C LYS A 91 -7.32 15.46 -40.23
N ASN A 92 -7.79 16.50 -40.92
CA ASN A 92 -6.98 17.64 -41.33
C ASN A 92 -7.78 18.92 -41.12
N LEU A 93 -7.11 20.00 -40.67
CA LEU A 93 -7.75 21.31 -40.70
C LEU A 93 -7.97 21.76 -42.16
N PRO A 94 -9.15 22.29 -42.48
CA PRO A 94 -9.53 22.62 -43.84
C PRO A 94 -8.74 23.84 -44.36
N SER A 95 -8.39 23.80 -45.64
CA SER A 95 -7.48 24.78 -46.27
C SER A 95 -8.09 26.16 -46.53
N ASP A 96 -9.41 26.29 -46.42
CA ASP A 96 -10.18 27.53 -46.55
C ASP A 96 -10.23 28.33 -45.24
N TYR A 97 -9.79 27.74 -44.12
CA TYR A 97 -9.62 28.45 -42.85
C TYR A 97 -8.26 29.17 -42.80
N ALA A 98 -8.28 30.51 -42.82
CA ALA A 98 -7.08 31.35 -42.76
C ALA A 98 -7.15 32.28 -41.52
N PRO A 99 -6.69 31.84 -40.35
CA PRO A 99 -6.96 32.53 -39.10
C PRO A 99 -5.97 33.65 -38.77
N HIS A 100 -5.99 34.75 -39.51
CA HIS A 100 -4.94 35.79 -39.46
C HIS A 100 -4.67 36.40 -38.05
N GLU A 101 -5.69 36.54 -37.19
CA GLU A 101 -5.56 37.11 -35.84
C GLU A 101 -5.34 36.08 -34.72
N LEU A 102 -5.31 34.78 -35.04
CA LEU A 102 -5.30 33.72 -34.05
C LEU A 102 -3.98 33.67 -33.29
N ALA A 103 -4.08 33.79 -31.96
CA ALA A 103 -3.00 33.72 -30.99
C ALA A 103 -2.90 32.35 -30.30
N VAL A 104 -4.03 31.65 -30.12
CA VAL A 104 -4.06 30.33 -29.48
C VAL A 104 -4.83 29.36 -30.35
N LEU A 105 -4.19 28.24 -30.68
CA LEU A 105 -4.79 27.09 -31.33
C LEU A 105 -4.63 25.87 -30.43
N ASP A 106 -5.74 25.31 -29.96
CA ASP A 106 -5.77 24.09 -29.17
C ASP A 106 -6.61 23.04 -29.88
N LEU A 107 -5.95 21.98 -30.34
CA LEU A 107 -6.55 20.82 -30.98
C LEU A 107 -6.22 19.54 -30.19
N SER A 108 -6.00 19.67 -28.89
CA SER A 108 -5.59 18.54 -28.06
C SER A 108 -6.56 17.36 -28.11
N GLU A 109 -6.03 16.16 -27.93
CA GLU A 109 -6.73 14.87 -27.92
C GLU A 109 -7.51 14.58 -29.22
N SER A 110 -7.09 15.15 -30.36
CA SER A 110 -7.77 15.01 -31.66
C SER A 110 -7.16 13.94 -32.55
N GLY A 111 -7.95 13.41 -33.50
CA GLY A 111 -7.49 12.46 -34.51
C GLY A 111 -6.72 13.09 -35.70
N ILE A 112 -6.14 14.27 -35.50
CA ILE A 112 -5.52 15.06 -36.58
C ILE A 112 -4.24 14.39 -37.08
N GLU A 113 -4.18 14.20 -38.39
CA GLU A 113 -3.03 13.69 -39.14
C GLU A 113 -2.11 14.83 -39.60
N ARG A 114 -2.66 15.98 -40.01
CA ARG A 114 -1.91 17.16 -40.45
C ARG A 114 -2.59 18.47 -40.02
N VAL A 115 -1.78 19.38 -39.48
CA VAL A 115 -2.19 20.73 -39.12
C VAL A 115 -1.91 21.64 -40.31
N TRP A 116 -2.95 21.90 -41.10
CA TRP A 116 -2.89 22.58 -42.41
C TRP A 116 -2.11 21.80 -43.49
N GLY A 117 -2.48 21.97 -44.76
CA GLY A 117 -1.83 21.28 -45.88
C GLY A 117 -0.40 21.77 -46.14
N TRP A 118 0.47 20.92 -46.69
CA TRP A 118 1.92 21.11 -46.89
C TRP A 118 2.37 22.35 -47.71
N ASN A 119 1.44 23.20 -48.17
CA ASN A 119 1.69 24.42 -48.94
C ASN A 119 1.02 25.67 -48.31
N SER A 120 1.09 25.86 -46.99
CA SER A 120 0.42 27.00 -46.36
C SER A 120 1.37 28.14 -45.98
N ASN A 121 1.71 28.99 -46.96
CA ASN A 121 2.13 30.40 -46.74
C ASN A 121 1.02 31.27 -46.09
N LYS A 122 0.03 30.64 -45.43
CA LYS A 122 -1.19 31.25 -44.85
C LYS A 122 -1.19 31.20 -43.32
N LEU A 123 -0.06 30.89 -42.71
CA LEU A 123 0.08 30.83 -41.25
C LEU A 123 0.05 32.23 -40.64
N THR A 124 -0.60 32.31 -39.49
CA THR A 124 -0.90 33.54 -38.77
C THR A 124 0.38 34.11 -38.19
N LYS A 125 0.62 35.41 -38.40
CA LYS A 125 1.79 36.10 -37.80
C LYS A 125 1.66 36.27 -36.29
N ASN A 126 0.49 35.97 -35.73
CA ASN A 126 0.13 36.28 -34.34
C ASN A 126 0.03 35.02 -33.46
N LEU A 127 0.21 33.82 -34.00
CA LEU A 127 0.09 32.58 -33.23
C LEU A 127 1.17 32.54 -32.14
N MET A 128 0.76 32.46 -30.88
CA MET A 128 1.63 32.41 -29.71
C MET A 128 1.65 31.02 -29.07
N VAL A 129 0.54 30.30 -29.10
CA VAL A 129 0.41 28.97 -28.49
C VAL A 129 -0.22 28.01 -29.48
N MET A 130 0.43 26.87 -29.69
CA MET A 130 -0.11 25.73 -30.42
C MET A 130 -0.10 24.50 -29.52
N ASN A 131 -1.28 24.02 -29.15
CA ASN A 131 -1.47 22.82 -28.34
C ASN A 131 -2.04 21.69 -29.21
N LEU A 132 -1.21 20.68 -29.47
CA LEU A 132 -1.52 19.47 -30.22
C LEU A 132 -1.34 18.23 -29.35
N ARG A 133 -1.31 18.38 -28.02
CA ARG A 133 -1.16 17.27 -27.08
C ARG A 133 -2.17 16.17 -27.39
N GLY A 134 -1.73 14.92 -27.45
CA GLY A 134 -2.58 13.76 -27.66
C GLY A 134 -3.12 13.63 -29.09
N CYS A 135 -2.56 14.36 -30.06
CA CYS A 135 -2.87 14.13 -31.47
C CYS A 135 -2.22 12.84 -31.97
N TYR A 136 -2.82 11.70 -31.63
CA TYR A 136 -2.24 10.35 -31.82
C TYR A 136 -1.98 9.99 -33.29
N ASN A 137 -2.67 10.65 -34.22
CA ASN A 137 -2.52 10.44 -35.66
C ASN A 137 -1.50 11.38 -36.34
N LEU A 138 -0.95 12.35 -35.62
CA LEU A 138 -0.05 13.35 -36.18
C LEU A 138 1.27 12.69 -36.58
N VAL A 139 1.53 12.60 -37.88
CA VAL A 139 2.73 11.92 -38.42
C VAL A 139 3.93 12.86 -38.57
N ALA A 140 3.69 14.15 -38.79
CA ALA A 140 4.72 15.16 -38.98
C ALA A 140 4.30 16.48 -38.33
N CYS A 141 5.27 17.16 -37.73
CA CYS A 141 5.08 18.52 -37.24
C CYS A 141 4.82 19.47 -38.43
N PRO A 142 3.88 20.42 -38.31
CA PRO A 142 3.62 21.38 -39.39
C PRO A 142 4.82 22.29 -39.67
N ASP A 143 4.87 22.86 -40.88
CA ASP A 143 5.79 23.97 -41.14
C ASP A 143 5.38 25.18 -40.31
N LEU A 144 6.31 25.72 -39.52
CA LEU A 144 6.12 26.86 -38.63
C LEU A 144 6.88 28.11 -39.11
N SER A 145 7.42 28.10 -40.33
CA SER A 145 8.17 29.22 -40.91
C SER A 145 7.41 30.56 -40.88
N GLY A 146 6.08 30.52 -40.99
CA GLY A 146 5.20 31.69 -40.89
C GLY A 146 4.84 32.14 -39.47
N CYS A 147 5.05 31.29 -38.45
CA CYS A 147 4.60 31.51 -37.07
C CYS A 147 5.64 32.32 -36.26
N LYS A 148 5.80 33.60 -36.61
CA LYS A 148 6.87 34.46 -36.07
C LYS A 148 6.74 34.85 -34.60
N THR A 149 5.60 34.60 -33.96
CA THR A 149 5.33 34.94 -32.56
C THR A 149 5.16 33.72 -31.66
N LEU A 150 5.35 32.51 -32.18
CA LEU A 150 5.06 31.28 -31.45
C LEU A 150 5.98 31.14 -30.25
N ALA A 151 5.39 31.14 -29.05
CA ALA A 151 6.08 31.07 -27.78
C ALA A 151 5.97 29.68 -27.14
N LYS A 152 4.88 28.94 -27.40
CA LYS A 152 4.67 27.59 -26.86
C LYS A 152 4.17 26.63 -27.93
N LEU A 153 4.84 25.49 -28.03
CA LEU A 153 4.42 24.35 -28.86
C LEU A 153 4.33 23.10 -27.97
N ASP A 154 3.13 22.53 -27.88
CA ASP A 154 2.88 21.29 -27.14
C ASP A 154 2.46 20.18 -28.10
N LEU A 155 3.31 19.15 -28.21
CA LEU A 155 3.16 17.97 -29.03
C LEU A 155 3.10 16.70 -28.16
N GLN A 156 2.91 16.84 -26.84
CA GLN A 156 2.95 15.69 -25.94
C GLN A 156 2.01 14.56 -26.39
N GLY A 157 2.46 13.30 -26.38
CA GLY A 157 1.64 12.14 -26.72
C GLY A 157 1.25 12.04 -28.20
N CYS A 158 1.94 12.76 -29.09
CA CYS A 158 1.82 12.55 -30.54
C CYS A 158 2.57 11.27 -30.94
N VAL A 159 2.01 10.11 -30.62
CA VAL A 159 2.70 8.80 -30.72
C VAL A 159 3.14 8.41 -32.13
N ARG A 160 2.51 8.95 -33.20
CA ARG A 160 2.89 8.68 -34.60
C ARG A 160 3.88 9.71 -35.18
N LEU A 161 4.26 10.73 -34.40
CA LEU A 161 5.18 11.76 -34.85
C LEU A 161 6.58 11.18 -35.00
N THR A 162 7.09 11.09 -36.23
CA THR A 162 8.42 10.52 -36.47
C THR A 162 9.52 11.58 -36.56
N LYS A 163 9.18 12.79 -37.00
CA LYS A 163 10.13 13.90 -37.21
C LYS A 163 9.52 15.23 -36.81
N VAL A 164 10.32 16.08 -36.17
CA VAL A 164 10.01 17.49 -35.97
C VAL A 164 10.46 18.28 -37.20
N HIS A 165 9.64 19.22 -37.68
CA HIS A 165 9.95 19.98 -38.89
C HIS A 165 11.11 20.96 -38.65
N LYS A 166 11.99 21.13 -39.64
CA LYS A 166 13.18 22.00 -39.55
C LYS A 166 12.89 23.45 -39.15
N SER A 167 11.69 23.95 -39.47
CA SER A 167 11.27 25.31 -39.07
C SER A 167 11.21 25.51 -37.56
N VAL A 168 11.00 24.45 -36.77
CA VAL A 168 11.00 24.53 -35.30
C VAL A 168 12.37 24.98 -34.80
N GLY A 169 13.46 24.48 -35.41
CA GLY A 169 14.83 24.88 -35.10
C GLY A 169 15.13 26.36 -35.38
N ASN A 170 14.37 26.97 -36.29
CA ASN A 170 14.48 28.38 -36.67
C ASN A 170 13.54 29.30 -35.89
N ALA A 171 12.77 28.79 -34.93
CA ALA A 171 11.76 29.57 -34.22
C ALA A 171 12.39 30.50 -33.17
N THR A 172 12.53 31.79 -33.49
CA THR A 172 13.22 32.77 -32.64
C THR A 172 12.45 33.21 -31.39
N THR A 173 11.15 32.94 -31.33
CA THR A 173 10.26 33.35 -30.23
C THR A 173 9.88 32.21 -29.29
N LEU A 174 10.26 30.97 -29.60
CA LEU A 174 9.80 29.79 -28.87
C LEU A 174 10.44 29.76 -27.48
N ILE A 175 9.61 29.67 -26.43
CA ILE A 175 10.00 29.62 -25.01
C ILE A 175 9.83 28.20 -24.47
N GLN A 176 8.81 27.47 -24.92
CA GLN A 176 8.50 26.12 -24.45
C GLN A 176 8.22 25.16 -25.61
N LEU A 177 8.89 24.01 -25.60
CA LEU A 177 8.67 22.91 -26.53
C LEU A 177 8.47 21.61 -25.74
N ASN A 178 7.27 21.03 -25.85
CA ASN A 178 6.92 19.77 -25.20
C ASN A 178 6.70 18.67 -26.23
N LEU A 179 7.53 17.64 -26.22
CA LEU A 179 7.50 16.45 -27.06
C LEU A 179 7.38 15.17 -26.22
N ASN A 180 7.03 15.28 -24.93
CA ASN A 180 6.90 14.14 -24.03
C ASN A 180 5.99 13.05 -24.65
N ASP A 181 6.30 11.78 -24.46
CA ASP A 181 5.52 10.64 -24.97
C ASP A 181 5.36 10.60 -26.51
N CYS A 182 6.26 11.24 -27.28
CA CYS A 182 6.34 11.06 -28.74
C CYS A 182 7.12 9.78 -29.07
N SER A 183 6.48 8.62 -28.87
CA SER A 183 7.16 7.32 -28.86
C SER A 183 7.86 6.93 -30.17
N ASN A 184 7.37 7.38 -31.33
CA ASN A 184 7.99 7.13 -32.64
C ASN A 184 8.94 8.23 -33.11
N LEU A 185 9.24 9.24 -32.27
CA LEU A 185 10.14 10.32 -32.65
C LEU A 185 11.56 9.78 -32.84
N VAL A 186 12.08 9.87 -34.07
CA VAL A 186 13.42 9.41 -34.43
C VAL A 186 14.41 10.57 -34.52
N GLU A 187 13.94 11.73 -34.99
CA GLU A 187 14.81 12.84 -35.39
C GLU A 187 14.29 14.19 -34.86
N PHE A 188 15.17 14.93 -34.18
CA PHE A 188 15.00 16.34 -33.81
C PHE A 188 15.76 17.22 -34.81
N PRO A 189 15.37 18.49 -35.07
CA PRO A 189 16.04 19.31 -36.08
C PRO A 189 17.53 19.50 -35.76
N SER A 190 18.39 19.30 -36.75
CA SER A 190 19.84 19.42 -36.59
C SER A 190 20.31 20.86 -36.38
N ASP A 191 19.69 21.82 -37.08
CA ASP A 191 19.86 23.25 -36.86
C ASP A 191 18.86 23.72 -35.80
N VAL A 192 19.40 24.23 -34.71
CA VAL A 192 18.65 24.80 -33.57
C VAL A 192 19.10 26.22 -33.23
N SER A 193 19.83 26.87 -34.14
CA SER A 193 20.41 28.19 -33.96
C SER A 193 19.37 29.30 -33.74
N GLY A 194 18.12 29.06 -34.17
CA GLY A 194 16.99 29.97 -33.97
C GLY A 194 16.41 29.94 -32.55
N LEU A 195 16.54 28.84 -31.81
CA LEU A 195 15.88 28.60 -30.51
C LEU A 195 16.52 29.36 -29.32
N LYS A 196 16.87 30.63 -29.52
CA LYS A 196 17.62 31.47 -28.57
C LYS A 196 16.84 31.83 -27.31
N LEU A 197 15.51 31.86 -27.39
CA LEU A 197 14.61 32.18 -26.26
C LEU A 197 14.03 30.93 -25.58
N LEU A 198 14.36 29.72 -26.06
CA LEU A 198 13.81 28.49 -25.51
C LEU A 198 14.29 28.31 -24.08
N GLN A 199 13.37 28.15 -23.14
CA GLN A 199 13.65 27.94 -21.72
C GLN A 199 13.38 26.49 -21.30
N ASN A 200 12.36 25.85 -21.88
CA ASN A 200 11.96 24.49 -21.51
C ASN A 200 11.89 23.59 -22.75
N LEU A 201 12.70 22.53 -22.75
CA LEU A 201 12.65 21.45 -23.74
C LEU A 201 12.36 20.13 -23.03
N ASN A 202 11.23 19.51 -23.38
CA ASN A 202 10.81 18.23 -22.83
C ASN A 202 10.74 17.16 -23.94
N LEU A 203 11.61 16.17 -23.87
CA LEU A 203 11.75 15.02 -24.77
C LEU A 203 11.57 13.69 -24.02
N VAL A 204 10.91 13.72 -22.86
CA VAL A 204 10.71 12.52 -22.03
C VAL A 204 9.94 11.44 -22.81
N ASN A 205 10.32 10.18 -22.61
CA ASN A 205 9.67 9.02 -23.21
C ASN A 205 9.63 9.05 -24.76
N CYS A 206 10.75 9.48 -25.37
CA CYS A 206 11.02 9.38 -26.81
C CYS A 206 12.09 8.29 -27.08
N PRO A 207 11.76 6.99 -26.96
CA PRO A 207 12.72 5.89 -26.95
C PRO A 207 13.45 5.67 -28.28
N ASN A 208 12.98 6.25 -29.39
CA ASN A 208 13.62 6.13 -30.70
C ASN A 208 14.56 7.30 -31.02
N LEU A 209 14.60 8.33 -30.17
CA LEU A 209 15.50 9.47 -30.35
C LEU A 209 16.91 9.09 -29.88
N LYS A 210 17.83 8.96 -30.83
CA LYS A 210 19.20 8.47 -30.58
C LYS A 210 20.23 9.57 -30.31
N GLU A 211 19.97 10.79 -30.76
CA GLU A 211 20.94 11.88 -30.72
C GLU A 211 20.24 13.21 -30.42
N LEU A 212 20.96 14.10 -29.73
CA LEU A 212 20.63 15.51 -29.60
C LEU A 212 21.34 16.32 -30.68
N PRO A 213 20.81 17.48 -31.09
CA PRO A 213 21.46 18.31 -32.10
C PRO A 213 22.86 18.75 -31.65
N LEU A 214 23.84 18.65 -32.55
CA LEU A 214 25.24 18.99 -32.28
C LEU A 214 25.42 20.43 -31.78
N GLU A 215 24.55 21.35 -32.20
CA GLU A 215 24.55 22.77 -31.83
C GLU A 215 23.52 23.12 -30.73
N ILE A 216 23.10 22.15 -29.90
CA ILE A 216 22.15 22.39 -28.78
C ILE A 216 22.60 23.55 -27.87
N GLY A 217 23.90 23.76 -27.75
CA GLY A 217 24.49 24.90 -27.03
C GLY A 217 24.09 26.28 -27.54
N SER A 218 23.46 26.40 -28.72
CA SER A 218 22.90 27.66 -29.23
C SER A 218 21.64 28.13 -28.50
N MET A 219 20.98 27.24 -27.74
CA MET A 219 19.78 27.54 -26.94
C MET A 219 20.14 28.26 -25.62
N ASN A 220 20.81 29.41 -25.70
CA ASN A 220 21.44 30.11 -24.56
C ASN A 220 20.49 30.53 -23.42
N SER A 221 19.16 30.43 -23.61
CA SER A 221 18.15 30.71 -22.58
C SER A 221 17.60 29.45 -21.90
N LEU A 222 18.07 28.26 -22.28
CA LEU A 222 17.52 27.00 -21.80
C LEU A 222 17.77 26.85 -20.30
N LYS A 223 16.69 26.62 -19.55
CA LYS A 223 16.67 26.41 -18.11
C LYS A 223 16.35 24.97 -17.73
N VAL A 224 15.50 24.32 -18.51
CA VAL A 224 15.05 22.95 -18.24
C VAL A 224 15.22 22.10 -19.50
N LEU A 225 16.01 21.04 -19.39
CA LEU A 225 16.19 20.02 -20.40
C LEU A 225 15.84 18.65 -19.81
N LEU A 226 14.74 18.06 -20.29
CA LEU A 226 14.30 16.73 -19.89
C LEU A 226 14.42 15.79 -21.09
N VAL A 227 15.26 14.77 -20.98
CA VAL A 227 15.51 13.79 -22.06
C VAL A 227 15.37 12.35 -21.55
N ASP A 228 14.56 12.16 -20.50
CA ASP A 228 14.38 10.86 -19.86
C ASP A 228 13.83 9.80 -20.83
N LYS A 229 14.26 8.55 -20.67
CA LYS A 229 13.80 7.38 -21.43
C LYS A 229 13.94 7.56 -22.95
N THR A 230 15.04 8.19 -23.37
CA THR A 230 15.47 8.29 -24.77
C THR A 230 16.55 7.26 -25.08
N ALA A 231 16.83 7.04 -26.37
CA ALA A 231 17.94 6.20 -26.82
C ALA A 231 19.25 6.98 -27.00
N ILE A 232 19.36 8.16 -26.40
CA ILE A 232 20.57 8.98 -26.46
C ILE A 232 21.74 8.19 -25.88
N SER A 233 22.83 8.08 -26.63
CA SER A 233 24.05 7.39 -26.20
C SER A 233 25.18 8.34 -25.77
N VAL A 234 25.20 9.56 -26.30
CA VAL A 234 26.24 10.57 -26.03
C VAL A 234 25.60 11.95 -25.95
N LEU A 235 26.07 12.78 -25.02
CA LEU A 235 25.71 14.20 -24.96
C LEU A 235 26.63 15.03 -25.88
N PRO A 236 26.10 15.92 -26.74
CA PRO A 236 26.93 16.74 -27.62
C PRO A 236 27.74 17.76 -26.82
N GLU A 237 29.00 17.99 -27.21
CA GLU A 237 29.92 18.92 -26.54
C GLU A 237 29.37 20.35 -26.37
N SER A 238 28.49 20.79 -27.26
CA SER A 238 27.89 22.12 -27.15
C SER A 238 26.90 22.26 -26.00
N ILE A 239 26.37 21.17 -25.43
CA ILE A 239 25.43 21.20 -24.29
C ILE A 239 26.03 21.94 -23.08
N PHE A 240 27.34 21.87 -22.92
CA PHE A 240 28.08 22.51 -21.83
C PHE A 240 28.22 24.04 -21.99
N ARG A 241 27.72 24.61 -23.10
CA ARG A 241 27.56 26.07 -23.29
C ARG A 241 26.27 26.62 -22.69
N LEU A 242 25.35 25.75 -22.23
CA LEU A 242 24.06 26.14 -21.65
C LEU A 242 24.20 26.64 -20.20
N THR A 243 24.87 27.77 -20.02
CA THR A 243 25.22 28.32 -18.69
C THR A 243 24.02 28.76 -17.85
N LYS A 244 22.81 28.85 -18.41
CA LYS A 244 21.55 29.14 -17.70
C LYS A 244 20.73 27.88 -17.35
N LEU A 245 21.23 26.68 -17.68
CA LEU A 245 20.51 25.44 -17.42
C LEU A 245 20.43 25.20 -15.91
N GLU A 246 19.20 25.16 -15.38
CA GLU A 246 18.90 24.95 -13.96
C GLU A 246 18.54 23.49 -13.67
N LYS A 247 18.00 22.76 -14.65
CA LYS A 247 17.60 21.36 -14.52
C LYS A 247 17.97 20.53 -15.75
N LEU A 248 18.69 19.44 -15.50
CA LEU A 248 19.04 18.43 -16.49
C LEU A 248 18.58 17.06 -16.00
N SER A 249 17.70 16.42 -16.77
CA SER A 249 17.18 15.09 -16.47
C SER A 249 17.46 14.12 -17.61
N LEU A 250 18.15 13.04 -17.27
CA LEU A 250 18.66 11.97 -18.14
C LEU A 250 18.19 10.60 -17.62
N ASN A 251 17.05 10.55 -16.92
CA ASN A 251 16.59 9.32 -16.26
C ASN A 251 16.23 8.25 -17.29
N GLY A 252 16.57 6.99 -17.06
CA GLY A 252 16.24 5.90 -17.97
C GLY A 252 16.96 5.97 -19.32
N CYS A 253 18.00 6.81 -19.47
CA CYS A 253 18.87 6.82 -20.65
C CYS A 253 19.86 5.66 -20.56
N ARG A 254 19.45 4.49 -21.04
CA ARG A 254 20.19 3.22 -20.89
C ARG A 254 21.42 3.09 -21.79
N PHE A 255 21.66 4.04 -22.69
CA PHE A 255 22.81 4.03 -23.61
C PHE A 255 23.89 5.05 -23.26
N ILE A 256 23.61 5.96 -22.31
CA ILE A 256 24.62 6.90 -21.80
C ILE A 256 25.49 6.16 -20.79
N LYS A 257 26.70 5.82 -21.22
CA LYS A 257 27.69 5.11 -20.39
C LYS A 257 28.59 6.05 -19.59
N SER A 258 28.85 7.24 -20.11
CA SER A 258 29.71 8.23 -19.45
C SER A 258 29.20 9.65 -19.69
N LEU A 259 29.54 10.53 -18.75
CA LEU A 259 29.36 11.97 -18.89
C LEU A 259 30.75 12.60 -19.07
N PRO A 260 30.91 13.59 -19.97
CA PRO A 260 32.22 14.19 -20.22
C PRO A 260 32.62 15.18 -19.13
N GLU A 261 33.94 15.43 -19.01
CA GLU A 261 34.55 16.33 -18.02
C GLU A 261 34.13 17.81 -18.12
N ARG A 262 33.36 18.18 -19.14
CA ARG A 262 32.81 19.54 -19.26
C ARG A 262 31.45 19.71 -18.58
N LEU A 263 30.93 18.66 -17.93
CA LEU A 263 29.68 18.73 -17.16
C LEU A 263 29.68 19.88 -16.16
N GLY A 264 30.82 20.11 -15.49
CA GLY A 264 31.04 21.20 -14.54
C GLY A 264 30.82 22.62 -15.08
N ASN A 265 30.78 22.82 -16.41
CA ASN A 265 30.52 24.14 -17.01
C ASN A 265 29.06 24.60 -16.88
N LEU A 266 28.15 23.70 -16.48
CA LEU A 266 26.73 24.02 -16.25
C LEU A 266 26.53 24.72 -14.89
N VAL A 267 27.17 25.88 -14.73
CA VAL A 267 27.30 26.58 -13.43
C VAL A 267 25.99 27.01 -12.78
N SER A 268 24.88 27.08 -13.51
CA SER A 268 23.54 27.40 -12.97
C SER A 268 22.72 26.17 -12.56
N LEU A 269 23.26 24.96 -12.73
CA LEU A 269 22.52 23.72 -12.54
C LEU A 269 22.18 23.53 -11.06
N LYS A 270 20.88 23.35 -10.77
CA LYS A 270 20.32 23.09 -9.44
C LYS A 270 19.87 21.64 -9.27
N GLU A 271 19.39 21.01 -10.34
CA GLU A 271 18.93 19.63 -10.31
C GLU A 271 19.59 18.82 -11.43
N LEU A 272 20.32 17.77 -11.06
CA LEU A 272 20.86 16.75 -11.95
C LEU A 272 20.27 15.38 -11.60
N SER A 273 19.61 14.74 -12.57
CA SER A 273 18.98 13.44 -12.37
C SER A 273 19.40 12.47 -13.47
N LEU A 274 19.98 11.34 -13.07
CA LEU A 274 20.52 10.28 -13.93
C LEU A 274 19.92 8.91 -13.55
N ASN A 275 18.77 8.89 -12.89
CA ASN A 275 18.18 7.66 -12.34
C ASN A 275 17.98 6.61 -13.43
N GLN A 276 18.27 5.33 -13.19
CA GLN A 276 18.14 4.26 -14.17
C GLN A 276 18.94 4.49 -15.48
N SER A 277 20.01 5.29 -15.44
CA SER A 277 20.95 5.41 -16.56
C SER A 277 22.03 4.32 -16.48
N ALA A 278 22.71 4.08 -17.60
CA ALA A 278 23.81 3.13 -17.68
C ALA A 278 25.18 3.77 -17.37
N VAL A 279 25.17 4.90 -16.65
CA VAL A 279 26.40 5.63 -16.31
C VAL A 279 27.33 4.74 -15.47
N GLU A 280 28.54 4.56 -15.96
CA GLU A 280 29.59 3.75 -15.31
C GLU A 280 30.37 4.59 -14.30
N ASP A 281 30.64 5.86 -14.63
CA ASP A 281 31.38 6.81 -13.78
C ASP A 281 30.78 8.22 -13.85
N LEU A 282 30.93 8.97 -12.75
CA LEU A 282 30.59 10.40 -12.69
C LEU A 282 31.90 11.22 -12.78
N PRO A 283 32.02 12.18 -13.72
CA PRO A 283 33.26 12.91 -13.96
C PRO A 283 33.63 13.80 -12.77
N ASP A 284 34.93 14.05 -12.56
CA ASP A 284 35.43 14.89 -11.47
C ASP A 284 34.88 16.31 -11.53
N SER A 285 34.63 16.83 -12.74
CA SER A 285 33.98 18.13 -12.97
C SER A 285 32.58 18.28 -12.35
N VAL A 286 31.91 17.21 -11.91
CA VAL A 286 30.63 17.31 -11.20
C VAL A 286 30.73 18.23 -9.98
N GLY A 287 31.89 18.24 -9.28
CA GLY A 287 32.14 19.10 -8.14
C GLY A 287 32.18 20.60 -8.46
N SER A 288 32.26 20.98 -9.74
CA SER A 288 32.19 22.37 -10.17
C SER A 288 30.76 22.92 -10.24
N LEU A 289 29.73 22.07 -10.08
CA LEU A 289 28.32 22.46 -10.07
C LEU A 289 27.93 23.08 -8.72
N THR A 290 28.53 24.21 -8.37
CA THR A 290 28.41 24.82 -7.03
C THR A 290 26.99 25.28 -6.65
N ASN A 291 26.08 25.42 -7.62
CA ASN A 291 24.66 25.71 -7.40
C ASN A 291 23.76 24.46 -7.29
N LEU A 292 24.34 23.25 -7.35
CA LEU A 292 23.56 22.02 -7.35
C LEU A 292 22.91 21.78 -5.98
N GLU A 293 21.58 21.73 -5.97
CA GLU A 293 20.75 21.48 -4.80
C GLU A 293 20.35 20.01 -4.68
N LYS A 294 20.20 19.32 -5.82
CA LYS A 294 19.78 17.90 -5.87
C LYS A 294 20.58 17.10 -6.88
N LEU A 295 21.12 15.97 -6.43
CA LEU A 295 21.79 14.97 -7.24
C LEU A 295 21.12 13.61 -7.07
N SER A 296 20.53 13.09 -8.15
CA SER A 296 19.80 11.83 -8.16
C SER A 296 20.46 10.82 -9.11
N LEU A 297 20.97 9.72 -8.54
CA LEU A 297 21.72 8.63 -9.17
C LEU A 297 21.12 7.26 -8.80
N MET A 298 19.81 7.21 -8.57
CA MET A 298 19.11 6.00 -8.14
C MET A 298 19.04 4.97 -9.27
N TRP A 299 19.16 3.69 -8.95
CA TRP A 299 19.10 2.58 -9.90
C TRP A 299 20.16 2.66 -11.02
N CYS A 300 21.29 3.33 -10.76
CA CYS A 300 22.47 3.28 -11.63
C CYS A 300 23.27 2.01 -11.32
N GLU A 301 22.88 0.90 -11.93
CA GLU A 301 23.45 -0.43 -11.66
C GLU A 301 24.91 -0.59 -12.13
N SER A 302 25.40 0.32 -12.97
CA SER A 302 26.78 0.35 -13.46
C SER A 302 27.68 1.31 -12.70
N LEU A 303 27.12 2.24 -11.91
CA LEU A 303 27.88 3.27 -11.19
C LEU A 303 28.49 2.68 -9.93
N THR A 304 29.82 2.57 -9.87
CA THR A 304 30.52 1.89 -8.77
C THR A 304 31.12 2.81 -7.71
N ALA A 305 31.30 4.09 -8.02
CA ALA A 305 31.88 5.09 -7.13
C ALA A 305 31.28 6.48 -7.37
N ILE A 306 31.48 7.37 -6.40
CA ILE A 306 31.21 8.81 -6.51
C ILE A 306 32.57 9.53 -6.35
N PRO A 307 32.93 10.50 -7.21
CA PRO A 307 34.20 11.20 -7.13
C PRO A 307 34.32 12.05 -5.86
N GLU A 308 35.56 12.25 -5.37
CA GLU A 308 35.86 13.11 -4.21
C GLU A 308 35.35 14.55 -4.40
N SER A 309 35.31 15.02 -5.64
CA SER A 309 34.84 16.36 -5.97
C SER A 309 33.37 16.60 -5.58
N VAL A 310 32.57 15.57 -5.28
CA VAL A 310 31.20 15.71 -4.78
C VAL A 310 31.13 16.56 -3.50
N GLY A 311 32.18 16.56 -2.67
CA GLY A 311 32.24 17.39 -1.47
C GLY A 311 32.29 18.90 -1.75
N ASN A 312 32.57 19.31 -2.99
CA ASN A 312 32.57 20.72 -3.41
C ASN A 312 31.16 21.27 -3.67
N LEU A 313 30.11 20.44 -3.63
CA LEU A 313 28.72 20.84 -3.88
C LEU A 313 28.12 21.56 -2.67
N GLN A 314 28.56 22.81 -2.44
CA GLN A 314 28.26 23.58 -1.23
C GLN A 314 26.79 23.91 -1.00
N LEU A 315 25.91 23.73 -1.99
CA LEU A 315 24.46 23.94 -1.87
C LEU A 315 23.63 22.65 -1.93
N LEU A 316 24.28 21.48 -1.93
CA LEU A 316 23.59 20.20 -2.06
C LEU A 316 22.70 19.92 -0.83
N ILE A 317 21.41 19.74 -1.09
CA ILE A 317 20.38 19.46 -0.08
C ILE A 317 20.02 17.97 -0.08
N GLU A 318 19.99 17.35 -1.26
CA GLU A 318 19.57 15.95 -1.44
C GLU A 318 20.57 15.18 -2.31
N LEU A 319 21.07 14.06 -1.79
CA LEU A 319 21.85 13.08 -2.53
C LEU A 319 21.16 11.71 -2.46
N SER A 320 20.68 11.25 -3.62
CA SER A 320 19.92 10.00 -3.73
C SER A 320 20.64 9.03 -4.66
N ILE A 321 21.22 7.96 -4.10
CA ILE A 321 22.01 6.95 -4.82
C ILE A 321 21.41 5.54 -4.70
N ASN A 322 20.17 5.44 -4.21
CA ASN A 322 19.48 4.18 -3.92
C ASN A 322 19.62 3.14 -5.04
N ARG A 323 19.90 1.88 -4.69
CA ARG A 323 19.98 0.74 -5.62
C ARG A 323 20.98 0.94 -6.77
N SER A 324 22.06 1.67 -6.52
CA SER A 324 23.24 1.72 -7.39
C SER A 324 24.25 0.64 -7.01
N ALA A 325 25.27 0.44 -7.84
CA ALA A 325 26.38 -0.49 -7.56
C ALA A 325 27.51 0.15 -6.74
N ILE A 326 27.25 1.30 -6.11
CA ILE A 326 28.25 2.06 -5.35
C ILE A 326 28.82 1.19 -4.22
N LYS A 327 30.16 1.09 -4.20
CA LYS A 327 30.92 0.27 -3.24
C LYS A 327 31.31 1.05 -1.99
N GLU A 328 31.60 2.33 -2.16
CA GLU A 328 32.03 3.24 -1.09
C GLU A 328 31.56 4.68 -1.38
N LEU A 329 31.42 5.46 -0.31
CA LEU A 329 31.19 6.90 -0.39
C LEU A 329 32.52 7.63 -0.15
N PRO A 330 32.86 8.65 -0.95
CA PRO A 330 34.09 9.42 -0.76
C PRO A 330 34.06 10.16 0.58
N PRO A 331 35.19 10.27 1.33
CA PRO A 331 35.24 11.03 2.58
C PRO A 331 34.79 12.49 2.41
N ALA A 332 34.98 13.11 1.25
CA ALA A 332 34.51 14.47 1.00
C ALA A 332 32.99 14.68 1.18
N ILE A 333 32.17 13.62 1.18
CA ILE A 333 30.71 13.72 1.45
C ILE A 333 30.44 14.37 2.82
N GLY A 334 31.31 14.13 3.80
CA GLY A 334 31.20 14.69 5.15
C GLY A 334 31.36 16.20 5.23
N SER A 335 31.81 16.85 4.16
CA SER A 335 32.03 18.30 4.09
C SER A 335 30.82 19.08 3.52
N LEU A 336 29.71 18.41 3.23
CA LEU A 336 28.51 19.04 2.65
C LEU A 336 27.68 19.77 3.73
N PRO A 337 27.65 21.12 3.75
CA PRO A 337 27.12 21.87 4.88
C PRO A 337 25.59 21.86 4.98
N TYR A 338 24.88 21.72 3.85
CA TYR A 338 23.41 21.81 3.77
C TYR A 338 22.72 20.49 3.41
N LEU A 339 23.46 19.38 3.34
CA LEU A 339 22.88 18.09 2.97
C LEU A 339 21.88 17.66 4.06
N LYS A 340 20.60 17.53 3.70
CA LYS A 340 19.51 17.16 4.62
C LYS A 340 19.11 15.70 4.49
N THR A 341 19.28 15.14 3.30
CA THR A 341 18.86 13.77 2.99
C THR A 341 19.95 13.07 2.19
N LEU A 342 20.42 11.95 2.74
CA LEU A 342 21.31 11.02 2.07
C LEU A 342 20.63 9.65 1.98
N SER A 343 20.24 9.25 0.77
CA SER A 343 19.56 7.98 0.53
C SER A 343 20.45 7.05 -0.30
N ALA A 344 20.96 6.01 0.35
CA ALA A 344 21.79 4.94 -0.19
C ALA A 344 21.15 3.55 -0.09
N GLY A 345 19.82 3.51 0.05
CA GLY A 345 19.04 2.29 0.23
C GLY A 345 19.17 1.33 -0.95
N GLY A 346 19.47 0.07 -0.70
CA GLY A 346 19.60 -1.01 -1.68
C GLY A 346 20.93 -1.02 -2.44
N CYS A 347 21.91 -0.21 -2.05
CA CYS A 347 23.28 -0.31 -2.56
C CYS A 347 23.96 -1.55 -1.96
N ARG A 348 23.71 -2.72 -2.55
CA ARG A 348 24.16 -4.03 -2.02
C ARG A 348 25.67 -4.20 -1.95
N SER A 349 26.44 -3.36 -2.64
CA SER A 349 27.91 -3.39 -2.60
C SER A 349 28.50 -2.43 -1.57
N LEU A 350 27.69 -1.50 -1.02
CA LEU A 350 28.13 -0.53 -0.04
C LEU A 350 28.36 -1.23 1.29
N SER A 351 29.63 -1.33 1.70
CA SER A 351 30.05 -2.13 2.86
C SER A 351 30.45 -1.30 4.08
N LYS A 352 30.71 0.00 3.90
CA LYS A 352 31.10 0.94 4.97
C LYS A 352 30.59 2.34 4.67
N LEU A 353 30.38 3.12 5.72
CA LEU A 353 30.27 4.58 5.65
C LEU A 353 31.62 5.20 6.03
N PRO A 354 32.04 6.32 5.41
CA PRO A 354 33.29 6.99 5.77
C PRO A 354 33.17 7.67 7.14
N ASP A 355 34.27 7.74 7.90
CA ASP A 355 34.33 8.43 9.20
C ASP A 355 33.88 9.89 9.11
N SER A 356 34.11 10.53 7.96
CA SER A 356 33.69 11.91 7.71
C SER A 356 32.16 12.09 7.72
N ILE A 357 31.35 11.03 7.68
CA ILE A 357 29.89 11.12 7.74
C ILE A 357 29.42 11.94 8.95
N GLY A 358 30.15 11.89 10.06
CA GLY A 358 29.89 12.69 11.26
C GLY A 358 29.97 14.21 11.07
N GLY A 359 30.57 14.69 9.97
CA GLY A 359 30.70 16.09 9.62
C GLY A 359 29.44 16.72 9.00
N LEU A 360 28.42 15.91 8.65
CA LEU A 360 27.19 16.38 8.04
C LEU A 360 26.32 17.17 9.02
N ALA A 361 26.55 18.48 9.10
CA ALA A 361 25.95 19.36 10.10
C ALA A 361 24.43 19.54 9.97
N SER A 362 23.86 19.34 8.76
CA SER A 362 22.44 19.58 8.46
C SER A 362 21.63 18.31 8.17
N ILE A 363 22.23 17.12 8.25
CA ILE A 363 21.55 15.88 7.86
C ILE A 363 20.40 15.58 8.82
N SER A 364 19.22 15.38 8.25
CA SER A 364 17.99 15.05 8.97
C SER A 364 17.57 13.60 8.76
N GLU A 365 17.90 13.03 7.60
CA GLU A 365 17.51 11.68 7.20
C GLU A 365 18.69 10.97 6.52
N LEU A 366 19.11 9.86 7.12
CA LEU A 366 20.13 8.95 6.59
C LEU A 366 19.50 7.58 6.35
N ASP A 367 19.45 7.16 5.09
CA ASP A 367 18.85 5.88 4.66
C ASP A 367 19.86 5.01 3.88
N PRO A 368 20.69 4.21 4.57
CA PRO A 368 21.45 3.12 3.99
C PRO A 368 20.76 1.74 4.08
N ASP A 369 19.42 1.67 4.00
CA ASP A 369 18.69 0.41 4.03
C ASP A 369 19.21 -0.63 3.01
N GLU A 370 19.04 -1.92 3.26
CA GLU A 370 19.35 -3.01 2.29
C GLU A 370 20.79 -2.95 1.74
N THR A 371 21.75 -2.39 2.50
CA THR A 371 23.18 -2.35 2.17
C THR A 371 23.95 -3.49 2.84
N SER A 372 25.21 -3.68 2.46
CA SER A 372 26.11 -4.65 3.07
C SER A 372 27.00 -4.04 4.16
N ILE A 373 26.58 -2.91 4.75
CA ILE A 373 27.30 -2.25 5.84
C ILE A 373 27.55 -3.22 6.99
N SER A 374 28.82 -3.46 7.32
CA SER A 374 29.21 -4.34 8.42
C SER A 374 29.18 -3.62 9.77
N ASP A 375 29.58 -2.34 9.78
CA ASP A 375 29.74 -1.52 10.96
C ASP A 375 29.48 -0.04 10.62
N LEU A 376 29.08 0.75 11.61
CA LEU A 376 29.00 2.21 11.50
C LEU A 376 30.24 2.84 12.16
N PRO A 377 30.79 3.93 11.61
CA PRO A 377 31.94 4.61 12.21
C PRO A 377 31.55 5.30 13.53
N GLU A 378 32.49 5.45 14.47
CA GLU A 378 32.26 6.15 15.74
C GLU A 378 31.87 7.64 15.55
N GLN A 379 32.21 8.21 14.41
CA GLN A 379 31.87 9.57 14.07
C GLN A 379 30.38 9.72 13.71
N ILE A 380 29.62 8.64 13.53
CA ILE A 380 28.17 8.70 13.29
C ILE A 380 27.43 9.44 14.42
N GLY A 381 27.94 9.37 15.66
CA GLY A 381 27.42 10.15 16.78
C GLY A 381 27.58 11.67 16.65
N GLY A 382 28.39 12.14 15.69
CA GLY A 382 28.58 13.56 15.37
C GLY A 382 27.40 14.21 14.64
N LEU A 383 26.42 13.42 14.19
CA LEU A 383 25.24 13.90 13.46
C LEU A 383 24.26 14.63 14.40
N LYS A 384 24.41 15.95 14.54
CA LYS A 384 23.65 16.76 15.52
C LYS A 384 22.19 17.00 15.14
N MET A 385 21.84 16.94 13.86
CA MET A 385 20.49 17.28 13.35
C MET A 385 19.69 16.06 12.85
N ILE A 386 20.23 14.84 13.00
CA ILE A 386 19.61 13.64 12.46
C ILE A 386 18.32 13.30 13.21
N GLU A 387 17.20 13.33 12.49
CA GLU A 387 15.89 12.96 13.03
C GLU A 387 15.58 11.49 12.79
N LYS A 388 16.11 10.91 11.71
CA LYS A 388 15.79 9.56 11.25
C LYS A 388 17.03 8.82 10.74
N LEU A 389 17.23 7.61 11.26
CA LEU A 389 18.24 6.68 10.81
C LEU A 389 17.58 5.35 10.40
N TYR A 390 17.70 5.01 9.13
CA TYR A 390 17.18 3.78 8.55
C TYR A 390 18.31 2.82 8.18
N LEU A 391 18.28 1.62 8.74
CA LEU A 391 19.28 0.55 8.56
C LEU A 391 18.58 -0.79 8.32
N ARG A 392 17.38 -0.79 7.74
CA ARG A 392 16.57 -1.98 7.51
C ARG A 392 17.31 -2.98 6.65
N LYS A 393 17.33 -4.25 7.06
CA LYS A 393 17.94 -5.38 6.34
C LYS A 393 19.42 -5.17 6.03
N CYS A 394 20.14 -4.39 6.84
CA CYS A 394 21.60 -4.39 6.84
C CYS A 394 22.09 -5.68 7.53
N THR A 395 22.05 -6.81 6.81
CA THR A 395 22.29 -8.14 7.39
C THR A 395 23.74 -8.38 7.81
N SER A 396 24.68 -7.54 7.38
CA SER A 396 26.07 -7.59 7.82
C SER A 396 26.32 -6.85 9.13
N LEU A 397 25.41 -5.95 9.53
CA LEU A 397 25.53 -5.11 10.72
C LEU A 397 25.36 -5.93 12.00
N ARG A 398 26.40 -5.95 12.86
CA ARG A 398 26.44 -6.75 14.09
C ARG A 398 26.20 -5.97 15.38
N SER A 399 26.55 -4.69 15.41
CA SER A 399 26.36 -3.78 16.56
C SER A 399 26.19 -2.35 16.06
N LEU A 400 25.77 -1.46 16.95
CA LEU A 400 25.89 -0.01 16.78
C LEU A 400 27.06 0.48 17.66
N PRO A 401 27.84 1.50 17.22
CA PRO A 401 28.89 2.08 18.04
C PRO A 401 28.33 2.85 19.24
N GLU A 402 29.11 3.00 20.31
CA GLU A 402 28.70 3.74 21.54
C GLU A 402 28.43 5.23 21.28
N SER A 403 29.05 5.80 20.26
CA SER A 403 28.70 7.14 19.79
C SER A 403 27.27 7.28 19.27
N SER A 404 26.57 6.19 18.93
CA SER A 404 25.20 6.26 18.39
C SER A 404 24.21 6.91 19.34
N GLY A 405 24.46 6.85 20.65
CA GLY A 405 23.67 7.56 21.65
C GLY A 405 23.81 9.08 21.63
N ASN A 406 24.82 9.63 20.94
CA ASN A 406 25.05 11.08 20.86
C ASN A 406 24.17 11.77 19.80
N MET A 407 23.39 11.02 19.02
CA MET A 407 22.42 11.55 18.07
C MET A 407 21.15 12.05 18.79
N LEU A 408 21.28 13.05 19.66
CA LEU A 408 20.24 13.46 20.62
C LEU A 408 18.93 13.94 19.97
N THR A 409 18.94 14.32 18.68
CA THR A 409 17.75 14.73 17.92
C THR A 409 17.00 13.57 17.26
N LEU A 410 17.52 12.34 17.38
CA LEU A 410 16.98 11.17 16.71
C LEU A 410 15.59 10.81 17.27
N THR A 411 14.60 10.81 16.39
CA THR A 411 13.20 10.45 16.70
C THR A 411 12.84 9.05 16.22
N THR A 412 13.52 8.56 15.18
CA THR A 412 13.27 7.25 14.58
C THR A 412 14.57 6.50 14.34
N LEU A 413 14.71 5.33 14.97
CA LEU A 413 15.77 4.36 14.70
C LEU A 413 15.16 3.08 14.17
N ASN A 414 15.54 2.69 12.96
CA ASN A 414 14.99 1.52 12.30
C ASN A 414 16.06 0.50 11.89
N LEU A 415 16.16 -0.57 12.66
CA LEU A 415 17.08 -1.69 12.48
C LEU A 415 16.36 -2.96 11.99
N PHE A 416 15.14 -2.84 11.44
CA PHE A 416 14.33 -3.99 11.00
C PHE A 416 15.17 -5.00 10.22
N GLY A 417 15.22 -6.27 10.62
CA GLY A 417 15.89 -7.33 9.88
C GLY A 417 17.43 -7.25 9.86
N CYS A 418 18.06 -6.49 10.76
CA CYS A 418 19.51 -6.54 10.98
C CYS A 418 19.93 -7.81 11.72
N ASN A 419 21.22 -8.17 11.63
CA ASN A 419 21.81 -9.25 12.42
C ASN A 419 22.51 -8.74 13.69
N ILE A 420 21.97 -7.65 14.25
CA ILE A 420 22.51 -7.02 15.45
C ILE A 420 22.44 -7.98 16.64
N ILE A 421 23.53 -8.07 17.41
CA ILE A 421 23.66 -8.99 18.54
C ILE A 421 23.26 -8.29 19.85
N GLU A 422 23.65 -7.03 19.99
CA GLU A 422 23.33 -6.17 21.13
C GLU A 422 23.21 -4.70 20.70
N LEU A 423 22.49 -3.91 21.50
CA LEU A 423 22.47 -2.46 21.39
C LEU A 423 23.45 -1.87 22.43
N PRO A 424 24.16 -0.77 22.12
CA PRO A 424 25.08 -0.12 23.04
C PRO A 424 24.33 0.53 24.22
N GLU A 425 24.99 0.71 25.37
CA GLU A 425 24.38 1.34 26.57
C GLU A 425 24.09 2.83 26.35
N SER A 426 24.85 3.49 25.48
CA SER A 426 24.56 4.85 25.04
C SER A 426 23.19 5.01 24.38
N ILE A 427 22.52 3.95 23.91
CA ILE A 427 21.18 4.07 23.29
C ILE A 427 20.18 4.78 24.22
N GLY A 428 20.31 4.61 25.53
CA GLY A 428 19.47 5.28 26.52
C GLY A 428 19.61 6.80 26.58
N MET A 429 20.62 7.39 25.92
CA MET A 429 20.80 8.84 25.80
C MET A 429 19.85 9.48 24.79
N LEU A 430 19.19 8.69 23.94
CA LEU A 430 18.29 9.17 22.89
C LEU A 430 16.91 9.55 23.46
N GLU A 431 16.85 10.54 24.35
CA GLU A 431 15.61 10.90 25.06
C GLU A 431 14.46 11.34 24.14
N ASN A 432 14.77 11.80 22.92
CA ASN A 432 13.79 12.21 21.90
C ASN A 432 13.32 11.06 20.98
N LEU A 433 13.82 9.83 21.18
CA LEU A 433 13.48 8.69 20.34
C LEU A 433 12.02 8.31 20.56
N VAL A 434 11.20 8.44 19.52
CA VAL A 434 9.76 8.12 19.53
C VAL A 434 9.51 6.69 19.04
N MET A 435 10.31 6.24 18.06
CA MET A 435 10.13 4.95 17.41
C MET A 435 11.44 4.16 17.33
N LEU A 436 11.43 2.98 17.96
CA LEU A 436 12.51 2.00 17.88
C LEU A 436 12.00 0.73 17.20
N ARG A 437 12.54 0.42 16.01
CA ARG A 437 12.19 -0.78 15.24
C ARG A 437 13.35 -1.76 15.20
N LEU A 438 13.15 -2.91 15.86
CA LEU A 438 14.06 -4.05 15.99
C LEU A 438 13.44 -5.35 15.44
N HIS A 439 12.27 -5.28 14.80
CA HIS A 439 11.57 -6.44 14.26
C HIS A 439 12.49 -7.26 13.34
N GLN A 440 12.47 -8.58 13.44
CA GLN A 440 13.35 -9.51 12.71
C GLN A 440 14.85 -9.40 13.02
N CYS A 441 15.27 -8.69 14.07
CA CYS A 441 16.64 -8.78 14.59
C CYS A 441 16.85 -10.10 15.34
N ARG A 442 16.91 -11.22 14.61
CA ARG A 442 16.88 -12.59 15.17
C ARG A 442 18.07 -12.91 16.08
N LYS A 443 19.17 -12.17 15.99
CA LYS A 443 20.38 -12.35 16.81
C LYS A 443 20.42 -11.47 18.06
N LEU A 444 19.49 -10.52 18.22
CA LEU A 444 19.44 -9.64 19.37
C LEU A 444 18.97 -10.40 20.60
N GLN A 445 19.86 -10.61 21.57
CA GLN A 445 19.59 -11.47 22.74
C GLN A 445 19.14 -10.73 23.99
N LYS A 446 19.55 -9.47 24.14
CA LYS A 446 19.24 -8.62 25.30
C LYS A 446 19.02 -7.18 24.88
N LEU A 447 18.26 -6.46 25.69
CA LEU A 447 18.21 -5.00 25.66
C LEU A 447 19.18 -4.45 26.72
N PRO A 448 19.85 -3.31 26.47
CA PRO A 448 20.69 -2.66 27.47
C PRO A 448 19.85 -2.09 28.62
N ASP A 449 20.41 -1.98 29.82
CA ASP A 449 19.67 -1.51 31.00
C ASP A 449 19.24 -0.05 30.84
N SER A 450 20.06 0.74 30.15
CA SER A 450 19.80 2.13 29.76
C SER A 450 18.58 2.33 28.84
N ILE A 451 18.03 1.28 28.21
CA ILE A 451 16.86 1.40 27.31
C ILE A 451 15.68 2.07 28.01
N VAL A 452 15.59 1.93 29.33
CA VAL A 452 14.54 2.51 30.18
C VAL A 452 14.60 4.05 30.27
N ASN A 453 15.69 4.66 29.81
CA ASN A 453 15.88 6.12 29.78
C ASN A 453 15.28 6.79 28.53
N LEU A 454 14.73 6.02 27.59
CA LEU A 454 14.08 6.55 26.38
C LEU A 454 12.71 7.17 26.69
N LYS A 455 12.72 8.34 27.32
CA LYS A 455 11.51 9.00 27.86
C LYS A 455 10.44 9.30 26.81
N SER A 456 10.80 9.59 25.57
CA SER A 456 9.85 9.91 24.49
C SER A 456 9.38 8.67 23.69
N LEU A 457 9.82 7.46 24.07
CA LEU A 457 9.56 6.26 23.29
C LEU A 457 8.09 5.88 23.35
N CYS A 458 7.39 6.04 22.23
CA CYS A 458 6.00 5.66 22.09
C CYS A 458 5.84 4.27 21.45
N HIS A 459 6.74 3.89 20.54
CA HIS A 459 6.61 2.68 19.72
C HIS A 459 7.89 1.82 19.79
N MET A 460 7.79 0.64 20.41
CA MET A 460 8.86 -0.35 20.43
C MET A 460 8.43 -1.64 19.74
N LEU A 461 9.01 -1.91 18.57
CA LEU A 461 8.69 -3.08 17.75
C LEU A 461 9.90 -4.01 17.70
N MET A 462 9.84 -5.14 18.39
CA MET A 462 10.93 -6.12 18.54
C MET A 462 10.47 -7.57 18.32
N GLU A 463 9.44 -7.76 17.48
CA GLU A 463 8.95 -9.10 17.15
C GLU A 463 10.04 -9.91 16.40
N LYS A 464 10.06 -11.23 16.63
CA LYS A 464 11.03 -12.16 16.06
C LYS A 464 12.49 -11.81 16.39
N THR A 465 12.72 -11.28 17.60
CA THR A 465 14.05 -11.15 18.21
C THR A 465 14.33 -12.33 19.15
N ALA A 466 15.59 -12.53 19.54
CA ALA A 466 15.97 -13.52 20.54
C ALA A 466 15.89 -12.99 21.98
N VAL A 467 15.43 -11.75 22.19
CA VAL A 467 15.31 -11.15 23.53
C VAL A 467 14.35 -11.93 24.39
N THR A 468 14.81 -12.40 25.56
CA THR A 468 14.00 -13.18 26.52
C THR A 468 13.72 -12.43 27.82
N VAL A 469 14.50 -11.42 28.15
CA VAL A 469 14.39 -10.68 29.43
C VAL A 469 14.25 -9.18 29.14
N LEU A 470 13.32 -8.54 29.85
CA LEU A 470 13.19 -7.09 29.91
C LEU A 470 13.85 -6.57 31.20
N PRO A 471 14.50 -5.39 31.19
CA PRO A 471 15.05 -4.77 32.39
C PRO A 471 14.01 -4.61 33.52
N GLU A 472 14.42 -4.73 34.79
CA GLU A 472 13.49 -4.69 35.94
C GLU A 472 12.68 -3.40 36.04
N SER A 473 13.26 -2.28 35.57
CA SER A 473 12.65 -0.94 35.58
C SER A 473 12.03 -0.53 34.23
N PHE A 474 11.61 -1.51 33.40
CA PHE A 474 10.98 -1.27 32.10
C PHE A 474 9.76 -0.34 32.15
N GLY A 475 9.06 -0.29 33.29
CA GLY A 475 7.94 0.62 33.56
C GLY A 475 8.25 2.11 33.42
N LYS A 476 9.53 2.51 33.48
CA LYS A 476 9.96 3.91 33.30
C LYS A 476 9.69 4.47 31.90
N LEU A 477 9.41 3.61 30.92
CA LEU A 477 8.99 4.00 29.57
C LEU A 477 7.53 4.50 29.57
N SER A 478 7.25 5.56 30.32
CA SER A 478 5.90 6.03 30.63
C SER A 478 5.09 6.50 29.42
N ASN A 479 5.75 6.87 28.32
CA ASN A 479 5.11 7.27 27.06
C ASN A 479 4.86 6.10 26.09
N LEU A 480 5.24 4.86 26.46
CA LEU A 480 5.12 3.71 25.57
C LEU A 480 3.65 3.37 25.31
N MET A 481 3.26 3.47 24.04
CA MET A 481 1.90 3.18 23.57
C MET A 481 1.80 1.82 22.90
N ILE A 482 2.84 1.39 22.19
CA ILE A 482 2.84 0.13 21.44
C ILE A 482 4.10 -0.65 21.76
N LEU A 483 3.91 -1.84 22.33
CA LEU A 483 4.97 -2.81 22.57
C LEU A 483 4.65 -4.12 21.84
N ARG A 484 5.37 -4.38 20.74
CA ARG A 484 5.24 -5.64 19.99
C ARG A 484 6.49 -6.46 20.12
N MET A 485 6.34 -7.63 20.70
CA MET A 485 7.46 -8.51 21.02
C MET A 485 7.28 -9.93 20.49
N ARG A 486 6.13 -10.28 19.88
CA ARG A 486 5.80 -11.59 19.31
C ARG A 486 7.00 -12.43 18.85
N LYS A 487 7.08 -13.69 19.29
CA LYS A 487 8.01 -14.69 18.75
C LYS A 487 7.28 -15.71 17.87
N GLU A 488 8.05 -16.55 17.18
CA GLU A 488 7.49 -17.78 16.60
C GLU A 488 7.37 -18.84 17.70
N PRO A 489 6.26 -19.58 17.79
CA PRO A 489 6.16 -20.73 18.68
C PRO A 489 7.27 -21.73 18.33
N LEU A 490 8.06 -22.16 19.32
CA LEU A 490 9.08 -23.18 19.11
C LEU A 490 8.40 -24.54 19.11
N GLU A 491 8.49 -25.25 17.99
CA GLU A 491 8.16 -26.68 17.91
C GLU A 491 9.15 -27.44 18.79
N SER A 492 8.65 -28.42 19.54
CA SER A 492 9.35 -29.21 20.55
C SER A 492 10.77 -29.61 20.14
N LEU A 493 11.76 -28.83 20.57
CA LEU A 493 13.16 -29.23 20.62
C LEU A 493 13.62 -29.02 22.05
N GLY A 494 13.93 -30.15 22.70
CA GLY A 494 14.31 -30.22 24.10
C GLY A 494 15.61 -29.46 24.36
N THR A 495 15.47 -28.26 24.90
CA THR A 495 16.51 -27.59 25.68
C THR A 495 15.84 -26.98 26.90
N GLN A 496 16.41 -27.22 28.08
CA GLN A 496 16.00 -26.51 29.29
C GLN A 496 16.23 -25.02 29.06
N GLU A 497 15.15 -24.28 28.81
CA GLU A 497 15.23 -22.85 28.56
C GLU A 497 14.37 -22.09 29.57
N HIS A 498 14.93 -20.99 30.09
CA HIS A 498 14.39 -20.22 31.19
C HIS A 498 12.99 -19.65 30.89
N LEU A 499 12.08 -19.87 31.83
CA LEU A 499 10.76 -19.25 31.85
C LEU A 499 10.88 -17.74 32.11
N VAL A 500 9.99 -16.95 31.50
CA VAL A 500 10.04 -15.48 31.60
C VAL A 500 9.00 -14.98 32.61
N VAL A 501 9.44 -14.11 33.51
CA VAL A 501 8.55 -13.36 34.41
C VAL A 501 8.55 -11.90 33.97
N LEU A 502 7.36 -11.31 33.85
CA LEU A 502 7.23 -9.89 33.53
C LEU A 502 7.71 -9.02 34.72
N PRO A 503 8.51 -7.96 34.48
CA PRO A 503 8.98 -7.08 35.55
C PRO A 503 7.84 -6.47 36.36
N GLY A 504 8.03 -6.27 37.67
CA GLY A 504 6.99 -5.66 38.54
C GLY A 504 6.62 -4.22 38.13
N SER A 505 7.60 -3.46 37.60
CA SER A 505 7.40 -2.11 37.09
C SER A 505 6.54 -2.06 35.82
N PHE A 506 6.30 -3.18 35.14
CA PHE A 506 5.58 -3.22 33.87
C PHE A 506 4.15 -2.64 33.97
N SER A 507 3.56 -2.71 35.16
CA SER A 507 2.26 -2.09 35.46
C SER A 507 2.26 -0.55 35.41
N GLU A 508 3.41 0.11 35.35
CA GLU A 508 3.53 1.57 35.27
C GLU A 508 3.29 2.13 33.85
N LEU A 509 3.21 1.26 32.83
CA LEU A 509 2.96 1.61 31.43
C LEU A 509 1.49 2.01 31.16
N SER A 510 1.00 3.04 31.85
CA SER A 510 -0.41 3.47 31.83
C SER A 510 -0.92 3.93 30.46
N LEU A 511 -0.03 4.37 29.55
CA LEU A 511 -0.35 4.80 28.18
C LEU A 511 -0.28 3.65 27.16
N LEU A 512 0.05 2.42 27.58
CA LEU A 512 0.16 1.28 26.69
C LEU A 512 -1.20 0.91 26.11
N VAL A 513 -1.34 1.02 24.79
CA VAL A 513 -2.55 0.72 24.01
C VAL A 513 -2.50 -0.71 23.48
N GLU A 514 -1.33 -1.17 23.03
CA GLU A 514 -1.14 -2.51 22.47
C GLU A 514 0.06 -3.21 23.11
N LEU A 515 -0.20 -4.41 23.64
CA LEU A 515 0.81 -5.35 24.09
C LEU A 515 0.70 -6.66 23.31
N ASN A 516 1.72 -6.97 22.51
CA ASN A 516 1.86 -8.29 21.90
C ASN A 516 3.08 -9.02 22.46
N ALA A 517 2.87 -9.93 23.41
CA ALA A 517 3.86 -10.81 23.99
C ALA A 517 3.58 -12.30 23.67
N ARG A 518 3.07 -12.56 22.46
CA ARG A 518 2.84 -13.94 21.98
C ARG A 518 4.14 -14.75 21.92
N ALA A 519 4.09 -16.00 22.38
CA ALA A 519 5.22 -16.94 22.36
C ALA A 519 6.45 -16.45 23.16
N TRP A 520 6.22 -15.71 24.25
CA TRP A 520 7.30 -15.22 25.13
C TRP A 520 7.72 -16.19 26.23
N ARG A 521 7.05 -17.34 26.36
CA ARG A 521 7.22 -18.29 27.46
C ARG A 521 7.04 -17.66 28.84
N ILE A 522 6.08 -16.74 28.92
CA ILE A 522 5.66 -16.16 30.18
C ILE A 522 5.05 -17.30 31.01
N SER A 523 5.51 -17.47 32.24
CA SER A 523 5.01 -18.52 33.13
C SER A 523 4.67 -18.01 34.52
N GLY A 524 4.10 -18.90 35.33
CA GLY A 524 3.69 -18.58 36.71
C GLY A 524 2.47 -17.66 36.74
N LYS A 525 2.25 -17.01 37.89
CA LYS A 525 1.14 -16.05 38.05
C LYS A 525 1.53 -14.70 37.47
N ILE A 526 0.73 -14.20 36.53
CA ILE A 526 0.88 -12.82 36.05
C ILE A 526 0.50 -11.86 37.22
N PRO A 527 1.30 -10.81 37.49
CA PRO A 527 1.07 -9.93 38.65
C PRO A 527 -0.31 -9.25 38.67
N GLU A 528 -0.91 -9.10 39.86
CA GLU A 528 -2.25 -8.47 40.05
C GLU A 528 -2.30 -6.96 39.67
N ASN A 529 -1.16 -6.31 39.45
CA ASN A 529 -1.10 -4.88 39.15
C ASN A 529 -1.48 -4.51 37.71
N PHE A 530 -1.89 -5.47 36.87
CA PHE A 530 -2.26 -5.24 35.46
C PHE A 530 -3.35 -4.20 35.25
N LYS A 531 -4.26 -4.01 36.21
CA LYS A 531 -5.31 -2.96 36.19
C LYS A 531 -4.78 -1.55 35.94
N LYS A 532 -3.50 -1.27 36.25
CA LYS A 532 -2.89 0.04 36.00
C LYS A 532 -2.65 0.36 34.52
N LEU A 533 -2.71 -0.63 33.63
CA LEU A 533 -2.62 -0.46 32.17
C LEU A 533 -3.93 0.08 31.59
N SER A 534 -4.38 1.23 32.09
CA SER A 534 -5.73 1.76 31.87
C SER A 534 -6.05 2.11 30.41
N SER A 535 -5.02 2.29 29.57
CA SER A 535 -5.15 2.61 28.14
C SER A 535 -5.16 1.39 27.22
N LEU A 536 -5.02 0.18 27.78
CA LEU A 536 -4.79 -1.03 27.00
C LEU A 536 -6.05 -1.44 26.23
N GLU A 537 -5.97 -1.46 24.89
CA GLU A 537 -7.04 -1.88 23.99
C GLU A 537 -6.84 -3.30 23.45
N ILE A 538 -5.58 -3.70 23.24
CA ILE A 538 -5.21 -4.99 22.63
C ILE A 538 -4.17 -5.69 23.49
N LEU A 539 -4.49 -6.89 23.95
CA LEU A 539 -3.60 -7.77 24.71
C LEU A 539 -3.49 -9.13 24.00
N ASP A 540 -2.30 -9.45 23.50
CA ASP A 540 -1.96 -10.76 22.93
C ASP A 540 -0.87 -11.44 23.77
N LEU A 541 -1.28 -12.50 24.48
CA LEU A 541 -0.44 -13.36 25.29
C LEU A 541 -0.52 -14.83 24.84
N GLY A 542 -0.90 -15.10 23.58
CA GLY A 542 -0.98 -16.49 23.08
C GLY A 542 0.35 -17.24 23.12
N HIS A 543 0.30 -18.58 23.14
CA HIS A 543 1.47 -19.46 23.21
C HIS A 543 2.40 -19.21 24.41
N ASN A 544 1.83 -19.00 25.60
CA ASN A 544 2.59 -18.86 26.85
C ASN A 544 2.24 -19.98 27.85
N ASN A 545 2.97 -20.04 28.97
CA ASN A 545 3.01 -21.14 29.94
C ASN A 545 2.52 -20.70 31.33
N PHE A 546 1.58 -19.75 31.41
CA PHE A 546 0.98 -19.35 32.68
C PHE A 546 -0.28 -20.18 32.95
N SER A 547 -0.50 -20.51 34.22
CA SER A 547 -1.67 -21.29 34.63
C SER A 547 -2.91 -20.46 34.97
N SER A 548 -2.72 -19.17 35.24
CA SER A 548 -3.81 -18.26 35.60
C SER A 548 -3.51 -16.82 35.19
N LEU A 549 -4.58 -16.06 34.96
CA LEU A 549 -4.56 -14.63 34.73
C LEU A 549 -5.08 -13.88 35.98
N PRO A 550 -4.65 -12.64 36.23
CA PRO A 550 -5.04 -11.92 37.44
C PRO A 550 -6.50 -11.48 37.39
N SER A 551 -7.16 -11.51 38.54
CA SER A 551 -8.57 -11.08 38.69
C SER A 551 -8.78 -9.61 38.30
N SER A 552 -7.72 -8.81 38.38
CA SER A 552 -7.71 -7.39 38.08
C SER A 552 -7.88 -7.04 36.59
N LEU A 553 -7.83 -8.02 35.66
CA LEU A 553 -8.11 -7.82 34.23
C LEU A 553 -9.49 -7.21 33.98
N CYS A 554 -10.47 -7.48 34.84
CA CYS A 554 -11.80 -6.86 34.77
C CYS A 554 -11.77 -5.33 34.89
N GLY A 555 -10.68 -4.76 35.44
CA GLY A 555 -10.48 -3.32 35.58
C GLY A 555 -9.95 -2.62 34.32
N LEU A 556 -9.61 -3.36 33.26
CA LEU A 556 -9.13 -2.79 31.99
C LEU A 556 -10.30 -2.29 31.14
N SER A 557 -10.84 -1.12 31.48
CA SER A 557 -12.09 -0.59 30.91
C SER A 557 -12.03 -0.23 29.42
N LEU A 558 -10.84 -0.19 28.81
CA LEU A 558 -10.64 0.05 27.39
C LEU A 558 -10.24 -1.21 26.61
N LEU A 559 -10.11 -2.37 27.27
CA LEU A 559 -9.67 -3.59 26.60
C LEU A 559 -10.74 -4.10 25.64
N ARG A 560 -10.41 -4.14 24.35
CA ARG A 560 -11.31 -4.55 23.27
C ARG A 560 -10.99 -5.94 22.75
N LYS A 561 -9.71 -6.34 22.76
CA LYS A 561 -9.28 -7.64 22.23
C LYS A 561 -8.34 -8.35 23.20
N LEU A 562 -8.69 -9.59 23.54
CA LEU A 562 -7.88 -10.49 24.36
C LEU A 562 -7.58 -11.77 23.57
N HIS A 563 -6.30 -11.95 23.23
CA HIS A 563 -5.80 -13.12 22.51
C HIS A 563 -4.91 -13.97 23.43
N LEU A 564 -5.34 -15.20 23.69
CA LEU A 564 -4.69 -16.22 24.50
C LEU A 564 -4.62 -17.59 23.81
N PRO A 565 -4.56 -17.71 22.46
CA PRO A 565 -4.60 -19.03 21.85
C PRO A 565 -3.34 -19.83 22.19
N HIS A 566 -3.48 -21.14 22.37
CA HIS A 566 -2.42 -22.08 22.74
C HIS A 566 -1.73 -21.77 24.08
N CYS A 567 -2.44 -21.23 25.06
CA CYS A 567 -1.99 -21.20 26.45
C CYS A 567 -2.37 -22.53 27.13
N GLU A 568 -1.61 -23.59 26.86
CA GLU A 568 -2.01 -24.97 27.19
C GLU A 568 -2.07 -25.28 28.69
N GLU A 569 -1.38 -24.49 29.52
CA GLU A 569 -1.38 -24.63 30.99
C GLU A 569 -2.47 -23.79 31.68
N LEU A 570 -3.21 -22.95 30.96
CA LEU A 570 -4.21 -22.06 31.54
C LEU A 570 -5.40 -22.85 32.10
N GLU A 571 -5.59 -22.83 33.43
CA GLU A 571 -6.61 -23.61 34.14
C GLU A 571 -7.93 -22.86 34.32
N SER A 572 -7.87 -21.52 34.45
CA SER A 572 -9.05 -20.68 34.68
C SER A 572 -9.00 -19.34 33.98
N LEU A 573 -10.18 -18.85 33.57
CA LEU A 573 -10.38 -17.52 33.00
C LEU A 573 -11.06 -16.61 34.06
N PRO A 574 -10.40 -15.52 34.51
CA PRO A 574 -10.96 -14.60 35.50
C PRO A 574 -12.09 -13.73 34.91
N PRO A 575 -12.79 -12.93 35.74
CA PRO A 575 -13.75 -11.94 35.24
C PRO A 575 -13.09 -10.99 34.24
N LEU A 576 -13.76 -10.79 33.10
CA LEU A 576 -13.27 -9.97 31.99
C LEU A 576 -14.00 -8.61 31.93
N PRO A 577 -13.41 -7.56 31.35
CA PRO A 577 -14.02 -6.23 31.28
C PRO A 577 -15.15 -6.17 30.24
N SER A 578 -16.21 -5.40 30.51
CA SER A 578 -17.39 -5.28 29.63
C SER A 578 -17.14 -4.60 28.28
N SER A 579 -15.99 -3.93 28.12
CA SER A 579 -15.52 -3.34 26.87
C SER A 579 -15.06 -4.36 25.84
N LEU A 580 -14.90 -5.63 26.23
CA LEU A 580 -14.30 -6.66 25.37
C LEU A 580 -15.19 -6.95 24.16
N GLU A 581 -14.63 -6.81 22.96
CA GLU A 581 -15.28 -7.07 21.67
C GLU A 581 -14.86 -8.42 21.08
N GLY A 582 -13.67 -8.92 21.43
CA GLY A 582 -13.16 -10.20 20.94
C GLY A 582 -12.31 -10.94 21.98
N LEU A 583 -12.65 -12.21 22.17
CA LEU A 583 -11.96 -13.16 23.03
C LEU A 583 -11.52 -14.38 22.22
N ASP A 584 -10.23 -14.68 22.20
CA ASP A 584 -9.68 -15.89 21.60
C ASP A 584 -8.85 -16.65 22.64
N ILE A 585 -9.39 -17.78 23.09
CA ILE A 585 -8.77 -18.72 24.03
C ILE A 585 -8.67 -20.12 23.40
N SER A 586 -8.57 -20.19 22.06
CA SER A 586 -8.48 -21.47 21.36
C SER A 586 -7.25 -22.28 21.78
N ASN A 587 -7.38 -23.59 21.84
CA ASN A 587 -6.33 -24.54 22.24
C ASN A 587 -5.81 -24.38 23.68
N CYS A 588 -6.57 -23.76 24.58
CA CYS A 588 -6.32 -23.81 26.03
C CYS A 588 -6.86 -25.11 26.63
N VAL A 589 -6.15 -26.21 26.39
CA VAL A 589 -6.63 -27.58 26.70
C VAL A 589 -6.80 -27.88 28.20
N ALA A 590 -6.06 -27.18 29.08
CA ALA A 590 -6.18 -27.33 30.53
C ALA A 590 -7.31 -26.47 31.15
N LEU A 591 -7.98 -25.63 30.36
CA LEU A 591 -8.97 -24.68 30.87
C LEU A 591 -10.21 -25.42 31.39
N GLU A 592 -10.46 -25.31 32.70
CA GLU A 592 -11.57 -25.98 33.40
C GLU A 592 -12.67 -24.98 33.79
N VAL A 593 -12.29 -23.79 34.25
CA VAL A 593 -13.21 -22.80 34.82
C VAL A 593 -13.23 -21.52 33.97
N VAL A 594 -14.43 -21.10 33.57
CA VAL A 594 -14.68 -19.80 32.92
C VAL A 594 -15.57 -18.97 33.84
N SER A 595 -15.12 -17.76 34.21
CA SER A 595 -15.94 -16.83 35.00
C SER A 595 -17.18 -16.38 34.23
N ASP A 596 -18.20 -15.91 34.96
CA ASP A 596 -19.44 -15.41 34.37
C ASP A 596 -19.19 -14.32 33.31
N VAL A 597 -19.73 -14.52 32.10
CA VAL A 597 -19.56 -13.64 30.94
C VAL A 597 -20.77 -12.73 30.68
N SER A 598 -21.77 -12.69 31.57
CA SER A 598 -23.01 -11.90 31.37
C SER A 598 -22.76 -10.40 31.23
N ASN A 599 -21.61 -9.91 31.73
CA ASN A 599 -21.21 -8.52 31.61
C ASN A 599 -20.60 -8.16 30.24
N LEU A 600 -20.22 -9.14 29.41
CA LEU A 600 -19.53 -8.94 28.13
C LEU A 600 -20.49 -8.61 26.99
N ARG A 601 -21.38 -7.63 27.20
CA ARG A 601 -22.44 -7.26 26.25
C ARG A 601 -21.92 -6.74 24.91
N SER A 602 -20.65 -6.30 24.86
CA SER A 602 -19.97 -5.83 23.65
C SER A 602 -19.32 -6.95 22.84
N LEU A 603 -19.30 -8.19 23.34
CA LEU A 603 -18.54 -9.28 22.76
C LEU A 603 -19.15 -9.71 21.42
N THR A 604 -18.34 -9.67 20.37
CA THR A 604 -18.73 -10.06 19.00
C THR A 604 -18.08 -11.37 18.56
N LEU A 605 -16.91 -11.70 19.09
CA LEU A 605 -16.13 -12.89 18.77
C LEU A 605 -15.75 -13.62 20.07
N MET A 606 -16.10 -14.90 20.15
CA MET A 606 -15.63 -15.83 21.18
C MET A 606 -15.10 -17.10 20.52
N ASN A 607 -13.79 -17.34 20.62
CA ASN A 607 -13.15 -18.56 20.13
C ASN A 607 -12.60 -19.37 21.30
N MET A 608 -13.10 -20.59 21.46
CA MET A 608 -12.75 -21.57 22.48
C MET A 608 -12.44 -22.94 21.89
N THR A 609 -12.18 -23.02 20.58
CA THR A 609 -11.86 -24.27 19.89
C THR A 609 -10.85 -25.11 20.69
N ASN A 610 -11.11 -26.40 20.90
CA ASN A 610 -10.26 -27.34 21.67
C ASN A 610 -10.11 -27.05 23.17
N CYS A 611 -11.03 -26.30 23.80
CA CYS A 611 -11.13 -26.20 25.26
C CYS A 611 -11.99 -27.36 25.82
N GLU A 612 -11.42 -28.56 25.86
CA GLU A 612 -12.14 -29.82 26.11
C GLU A 612 -12.68 -29.96 27.54
N LYS A 613 -11.97 -29.39 28.52
CA LYS A 613 -12.27 -29.54 29.95
C LYS A 613 -13.25 -28.49 30.51
N VAL A 614 -13.59 -27.46 29.75
CA VAL A 614 -14.53 -26.43 30.22
C VAL A 614 -15.90 -27.06 30.37
N VAL A 615 -16.45 -27.04 31.59
CA VAL A 615 -17.74 -27.68 31.92
C VAL A 615 -18.94 -26.76 31.75
N ASP A 616 -18.74 -25.45 31.88
CA ASP A 616 -19.81 -24.44 31.73
C ASP A 616 -19.23 -23.08 31.26
N ILE A 617 -20.09 -22.27 30.64
CA ILE A 617 -19.87 -20.87 30.30
C ILE A 617 -21.06 -20.06 30.83
N PRO A 618 -21.04 -19.64 32.12
CA PRO A 618 -22.16 -18.93 32.73
C PRO A 618 -22.40 -17.57 32.08
N GLY A 619 -23.66 -17.24 31.78
CA GLY A 619 -24.06 -15.93 31.26
C GLY A 619 -23.93 -15.77 29.73
N ILE A 620 -23.65 -16.85 28.98
CA ILE A 620 -23.58 -16.84 27.51
C ILE A 620 -24.88 -16.39 26.84
N GLU A 621 -26.02 -16.64 27.49
CA GLU A 621 -27.36 -16.26 27.06
C GLU A 621 -27.57 -14.74 26.95
N TYR A 622 -26.77 -13.94 27.67
CA TYR A 622 -26.81 -12.48 27.68
C TYR A 622 -25.92 -11.82 26.60
N LEU A 623 -25.19 -12.61 25.80
CA LEU A 623 -24.28 -12.10 24.76
C LEU A 623 -25.02 -11.75 23.46
N GLU A 624 -25.86 -10.74 23.50
CA GLU A 624 -26.75 -10.38 22.39
C GLU A 624 -26.02 -9.92 21.12
N LEU A 625 -24.80 -9.38 21.22
CA LEU A 625 -24.01 -8.89 20.07
C LEU A 625 -23.07 -9.94 19.46
N LEU A 626 -23.10 -11.17 19.97
CA LEU A 626 -22.21 -12.24 19.52
C LEU A 626 -22.48 -12.59 18.05
N LYS A 627 -21.44 -12.50 17.22
CA LYS A 627 -21.49 -12.81 15.78
C LYS A 627 -20.71 -14.06 15.43
N TRP A 628 -19.70 -14.40 16.22
CA TRP A 628 -18.82 -15.54 15.97
C TRP A 628 -18.61 -16.31 17.25
N LEU A 629 -19.06 -17.57 17.27
CA LEU A 629 -18.89 -18.48 18.39
C LEU A 629 -18.22 -19.76 17.90
N TYR A 630 -16.98 -19.98 18.29
CA TYR A 630 -16.22 -21.16 17.88
C TYR A 630 -15.90 -22.02 19.09
N MET A 631 -16.51 -23.19 19.15
CA MET A 631 -16.42 -24.12 20.29
C MET A 631 -16.21 -25.55 19.83
N SER A 632 -15.65 -25.76 18.63
CA SER A 632 -15.34 -27.11 18.14
C SER A 632 -14.46 -27.86 19.16
N ASN A 633 -14.79 -29.13 19.41
CA ASN A 633 -14.13 -29.97 20.42
C ASN A 633 -14.28 -29.49 21.89
N CYS A 634 -15.29 -28.67 22.23
CA CYS A 634 -15.64 -28.34 23.63
C CYS A 634 -16.73 -29.26 24.16
N LYS A 635 -16.41 -30.54 24.42
CA LYS A 635 -17.43 -31.56 24.71
C LYS A 635 -18.13 -31.34 26.05
N ALA A 636 -17.38 -31.03 27.10
CA ALA A 636 -17.92 -30.97 28.46
C ALA A 636 -18.99 -29.86 28.66
N CYS A 637 -18.82 -28.68 28.04
CA CYS A 637 -19.80 -27.60 28.11
C CYS A 637 -20.79 -27.56 26.94
N SER A 638 -20.59 -28.37 25.88
CA SER A 638 -21.40 -28.34 24.65
C SER A 638 -22.90 -28.40 24.93
N LEU A 639 -23.36 -29.39 25.71
CA LEU A 639 -24.79 -29.57 26.02
C LEU A 639 -25.36 -28.39 26.81
N THR A 640 -24.64 -27.95 27.84
CA THR A 640 -25.05 -26.82 28.69
C THR A 640 -25.17 -25.53 27.90
N VAL A 641 -24.20 -25.27 27.02
CA VAL A 641 -24.18 -24.06 26.18
C VAL A 641 -25.28 -24.11 25.13
N LYS A 642 -25.48 -25.24 24.43
CA LYS A 642 -26.57 -25.42 23.46
C LYS A 642 -27.93 -25.05 24.06
N ARG A 643 -28.19 -25.46 25.31
CA ARG A 643 -29.43 -25.16 26.05
C ARG A 643 -29.60 -23.70 26.47
N ARG A 644 -28.54 -22.90 26.43
CA ARG A 644 -28.53 -21.47 26.79
C ARG A 644 -28.43 -20.54 25.57
N LEU A 645 -28.33 -21.08 24.35
CA LEU A 645 -28.33 -20.27 23.14
C LEU A 645 -29.71 -19.66 22.91
N SER A 646 -29.88 -18.41 23.32
CA SER A 646 -31.12 -17.68 23.13
C SER A 646 -31.39 -17.38 21.66
N LYS A 647 -32.67 -17.22 21.32
CA LYS A 647 -33.12 -16.73 20.01
C LYS A 647 -32.39 -15.44 19.60
N VAL A 648 -32.19 -14.51 20.53
CA VAL A 648 -31.53 -13.22 20.28
C VAL A 648 -30.08 -13.43 19.86
N CYS A 649 -29.34 -14.30 20.55
CA CYS A 649 -27.97 -14.67 20.20
C CYS A 649 -27.91 -15.29 18.79
N LEU A 650 -28.73 -16.30 18.52
CA LEU A 650 -28.76 -17.01 17.23
C LEU A 650 -29.19 -16.12 16.04
N ARG A 651 -29.96 -15.06 16.27
CA ARG A 651 -30.29 -14.06 15.24
C ARG A 651 -29.05 -13.31 14.73
N ASN A 652 -28.11 -13.00 15.62
CA ASN A 652 -26.93 -12.20 15.29
C ASN A 652 -25.71 -13.05 14.91
N ILE A 653 -25.71 -14.34 15.24
CA ILE A 653 -24.66 -15.28 14.86
C ILE A 653 -24.50 -15.35 13.33
N ARG A 654 -23.26 -15.14 12.90
CA ARG A 654 -22.78 -15.28 11.52
C ARG A 654 -22.08 -16.60 11.32
N ASN A 655 -21.19 -16.99 12.23
CA ASN A 655 -20.62 -18.34 12.25
C ASN A 655 -20.72 -18.91 13.66
N LEU A 656 -21.15 -20.17 13.74
CA LEU A 656 -21.16 -20.96 14.95
C LEU A 656 -20.53 -22.32 14.66
N SER A 657 -19.65 -22.79 15.55
CA SER A 657 -19.11 -24.15 15.51
C SER A 657 -19.14 -24.80 16.89
N MET A 658 -19.54 -26.07 16.96
CA MET A 658 -19.62 -26.84 18.21
C MET A 658 -19.69 -28.34 17.93
N PRO A 659 -19.47 -29.23 18.93
CA PRO A 659 -19.66 -30.67 18.76
C PRO A 659 -21.10 -31.00 18.35
N GLY A 660 -21.28 -31.87 17.37
CA GLY A 660 -22.62 -32.31 16.92
C GLY A 660 -22.63 -32.98 15.54
N SER A 661 -23.51 -33.98 15.39
CA SER A 661 -23.65 -34.83 14.19
C SER A 661 -24.95 -34.62 13.39
N LYS A 662 -25.82 -33.72 13.86
CA LYS A 662 -27.14 -33.40 13.28
C LYS A 662 -27.19 -31.95 12.80
N ILE A 663 -27.98 -31.71 11.75
CA ILE A 663 -28.44 -30.39 11.30
C ILE A 663 -29.96 -30.33 11.47
N PRO A 664 -30.60 -29.15 11.52
CA PRO A 664 -32.05 -29.07 11.63
C PRO A 664 -32.76 -29.74 10.44
N ASP A 665 -33.80 -30.53 10.71
CA ASP A 665 -34.51 -31.30 9.68
C ASP A 665 -35.26 -30.42 8.66
N TRP A 666 -35.58 -29.18 9.06
CA TRP A 666 -36.19 -28.17 8.19
C TRP A 666 -35.18 -27.45 7.28
N PHE A 667 -33.88 -27.80 7.33
CA PHE A 667 -32.92 -27.42 6.29
C PHE A 667 -33.10 -28.30 5.06
N SER A 668 -33.02 -27.69 3.87
CA SER A 668 -33.02 -28.45 2.63
C SER A 668 -31.68 -29.15 2.43
N GLN A 669 -31.70 -30.49 2.34
CA GLN A 669 -30.51 -31.33 2.13
C GLN A 669 -30.23 -31.60 0.64
N ASP A 670 -31.10 -31.12 -0.25
CA ASP A 670 -30.93 -31.16 -1.69
C ASP A 670 -30.42 -29.80 -2.21
N ASP A 671 -29.92 -29.79 -3.45
CA ASP A 671 -29.47 -28.56 -4.09
C ASP A 671 -30.66 -27.58 -4.22
N VAL A 672 -30.52 -26.38 -3.64
CA VAL A 672 -31.64 -25.44 -3.50
C VAL A 672 -31.74 -24.56 -4.74
N LYS A 673 -32.84 -24.71 -5.50
CA LYS A 673 -33.16 -23.81 -6.60
C LYS A 673 -33.89 -22.56 -6.09
N PHE A 674 -33.25 -21.40 -6.24
CA PHE A 674 -33.79 -20.13 -5.80
C PHE A 674 -34.92 -19.64 -6.72
N SER A 675 -35.98 -19.15 -6.09
CA SER A 675 -37.10 -18.46 -6.74
C SER A 675 -37.48 -17.22 -5.91
N GLU A 676 -37.58 -16.08 -6.59
CA GLU A 676 -37.98 -14.80 -6.03
C GLU A 676 -39.46 -14.87 -5.62
N ARG A 677 -39.74 -14.35 -4.42
CA ARG A 677 -41.10 -14.28 -3.89
C ARG A 677 -41.64 -12.88 -4.12
N ARG A 678 -42.81 -12.79 -4.78
CA ARG A 678 -43.55 -11.51 -4.91
C ARG A 678 -43.87 -11.00 -3.51
N ASN A 679 -43.23 -9.91 -3.09
CA ASN A 679 -43.40 -9.19 -1.81
C ASN A 679 -42.60 -9.73 -0.60
N ARG A 680 -41.61 -10.62 -0.77
CA ARG A 680 -40.67 -10.96 0.31
C ARG A 680 -39.26 -11.07 -0.22
N GLU A 681 -38.43 -10.09 0.10
CA GLU A 681 -37.02 -10.09 -0.30
C GLU A 681 -36.22 -11.13 0.50
N ILE A 682 -35.24 -11.77 -0.14
CA ILE A 682 -34.25 -12.58 0.57
C ILE A 682 -33.30 -11.69 1.36
N LYS A 683 -33.13 -11.98 2.66
CA LYS A 683 -32.22 -11.23 3.55
C LYS A 683 -30.97 -12.02 3.92
N ALA A 684 -31.03 -13.36 3.96
CA ALA A 684 -29.86 -14.17 4.23
C ALA A 684 -29.96 -15.61 3.67
N VAL A 685 -28.81 -16.25 3.52
CA VAL A 685 -28.68 -17.71 3.32
C VAL A 685 -27.96 -18.29 4.52
N ILE A 686 -28.56 -19.30 5.16
CA ILE A 686 -27.94 -20.07 6.23
C ILE A 686 -27.50 -21.42 5.65
N VAL A 687 -26.24 -21.76 5.87
CA VAL A 687 -25.64 -23.04 5.48
C VAL A 687 -25.22 -23.76 6.75
N GLY A 688 -25.84 -24.91 7.03
CA GLY A 688 -25.40 -25.82 8.08
C GLY A 688 -24.60 -26.96 7.49
N VAL A 689 -23.48 -27.32 8.13
CA VAL A 689 -22.66 -28.47 7.74
C VAL A 689 -22.21 -29.25 8.96
N VAL A 690 -22.08 -30.56 8.79
CA VAL A 690 -21.42 -31.45 9.75
C VAL A 690 -20.14 -31.93 9.12
N VAL A 691 -19.03 -31.58 9.78
CA VAL A 691 -17.68 -31.89 9.31
C VAL A 691 -16.95 -32.72 10.34
N SER A 692 -16.25 -33.75 9.90
CA SER A 692 -15.29 -34.51 10.72
C SER A 692 -13.91 -34.49 10.07
N LEU A 693 -12.86 -34.50 10.89
CA LEU A 693 -11.46 -34.49 10.43
C LEU A 693 -10.80 -35.83 10.76
N GLY A 694 -10.26 -36.52 9.77
CA GLY A 694 -9.64 -37.85 9.90
C GLY A 694 -8.23 -37.84 10.53
N ARG A 695 -7.74 -39.01 10.95
CA ARG A 695 -6.44 -39.22 11.64
C ARG A 695 -5.19 -38.70 10.92
N GLN A 696 -5.27 -38.43 9.62
CA GLN A 696 -4.14 -38.05 8.79
C GLN A 696 -3.87 -36.54 8.73
N THR A 697 -4.64 -35.69 9.42
CA THR A 697 -4.38 -34.23 9.44
C THR A 697 -2.98 -33.91 9.99
N PRO A 698 -2.05 -33.37 9.19
CA PRO A 698 -0.72 -33.03 9.65
C PRO A 698 -0.75 -31.99 10.78
N GLU A 699 0.16 -32.10 11.76
CA GLU A 699 0.24 -31.15 12.90
C GLU A 699 0.42 -29.71 12.45
N HIS A 700 1.18 -29.47 11.38
CA HIS A 700 1.39 -28.12 10.83
C HIS A 700 0.08 -27.45 10.34
N LEU A 701 -0.97 -28.23 10.04
CA LEU A 701 -2.27 -27.69 9.69
C LEU A 701 -3.09 -27.27 10.91
N ARG A 702 -2.82 -27.78 12.11
CA ARG A 702 -3.52 -27.39 13.35
C ARG A 702 -3.30 -25.92 13.73
N TYR A 703 -2.33 -25.26 13.09
CA TYR A 703 -2.08 -23.82 13.21
C TYR A 703 -2.85 -22.98 12.18
N LEU A 704 -3.57 -23.61 11.25
CA LEU A 704 -4.44 -22.90 10.33
C LEU A 704 -5.71 -22.47 11.07
N PRO A 705 -6.16 -21.23 10.87
CA PRO A 705 -7.34 -20.72 11.55
C PRO A 705 -8.64 -21.35 11.03
N VAL A 706 -8.66 -21.91 9.82
CA VAL A 706 -9.89 -22.31 9.10
C VAL A 706 -9.75 -23.68 8.45
N VAL A 707 -10.85 -24.43 8.37
CA VAL A 707 -11.04 -25.63 7.53
C VAL A 707 -11.52 -25.19 6.13
N PRO A 708 -10.66 -25.17 5.08
CA PRO A 708 -10.98 -24.50 3.82
C PRO A 708 -11.71 -25.37 2.78
N ASP A 709 -11.99 -26.63 3.11
CA ASP A 709 -12.36 -27.66 2.14
C ASP A 709 -13.84 -27.74 1.80
N ILE A 710 -14.71 -27.04 2.54
CA ILE A 710 -16.14 -27.01 2.23
C ILE A 710 -16.47 -25.76 1.42
N GLN A 711 -17.14 -25.94 0.28
CA GLN A 711 -17.49 -24.88 -0.65
C GLN A 711 -19.00 -24.77 -0.85
N VAL A 712 -19.45 -23.53 -1.04
CA VAL A 712 -20.79 -23.19 -1.54
C VAL A 712 -20.66 -22.66 -2.94
N ASN A 713 -21.42 -23.26 -3.86
CA ASN A 713 -21.43 -22.93 -5.27
C ASN A 713 -22.81 -22.38 -5.66
N LEU A 714 -22.82 -21.28 -6.41
CA LEU A 714 -24.00 -20.77 -7.12
C LEU A 714 -23.88 -21.15 -8.58
N LEU A 715 -24.83 -21.93 -9.09
CA LEU A 715 -24.88 -22.40 -10.47
C LEU A 715 -26.03 -21.75 -11.22
N ASP A 716 -25.78 -21.32 -12.47
CA ASP A 716 -26.81 -20.98 -13.45
C ASP A 716 -26.64 -21.90 -14.65
N GLN A 717 -27.67 -22.69 -14.96
CA GLN A 717 -27.64 -23.73 -16.00
C GLN A 717 -26.39 -24.63 -15.90
N ASN A 718 -26.09 -25.15 -14.70
CA ASN A 718 -24.90 -25.95 -14.36
C ASN A 718 -23.54 -25.24 -14.49
N LYS A 719 -23.51 -23.93 -14.73
CA LYS A 719 -22.27 -23.14 -14.77
C LYS A 719 -22.09 -22.35 -13.48
N ALA A 720 -20.95 -22.52 -12.83
CA ALA A 720 -20.63 -21.79 -11.59
C ALA A 720 -20.48 -20.29 -11.83
N ILE A 721 -21.34 -19.48 -11.20
CA ILE A 721 -21.26 -18.01 -11.16
C ILE A 721 -20.41 -17.54 -9.98
N LEU A 722 -20.44 -18.31 -8.88
CA LEU A 722 -19.69 -18.04 -7.67
C LEU A 722 -19.36 -19.37 -7.00
N SER A 723 -18.11 -19.55 -6.61
CA SER A 723 -17.67 -20.61 -5.70
C SER A 723 -16.93 -19.94 -4.54
N THR A 724 -17.41 -20.16 -3.32
CA THR A 724 -16.77 -19.62 -2.11
C THR A 724 -16.58 -20.72 -1.08
N THR A 725 -15.52 -20.62 -0.29
CA THR A 725 -15.29 -21.53 0.84
C THR A 725 -16.04 -21.03 2.08
N LEU A 726 -16.59 -21.97 2.86
CA LEU A 726 -17.18 -21.68 4.16
C LEU A 726 -16.08 -21.25 5.15
N ASP A 727 -16.36 -20.24 5.96
CA ASP A 727 -15.43 -19.77 7.00
C ASP A 727 -15.60 -20.63 8.26
N LEU A 728 -15.10 -21.86 8.17
CA LEU A 728 -15.15 -22.84 9.25
C LEU A 728 -13.92 -22.67 10.15
N GLN A 729 -13.98 -21.75 11.11
CA GLN A 729 -12.85 -21.52 12.02
C GLN A 729 -12.66 -22.67 13.02
N GLY A 730 -11.39 -22.92 13.35
CA GLY A 730 -10.96 -23.90 14.34
C GLY A 730 -10.87 -25.33 13.78
N ILE A 731 -9.69 -25.93 13.90
CA ILE A 731 -9.49 -27.35 13.58
C ILE A 731 -9.63 -28.15 14.89
N PRO A 732 -10.72 -28.92 15.08
CA PRO A 732 -10.84 -29.80 16.24
C PRO A 732 -9.68 -30.80 16.28
N LYS A 733 -9.15 -31.07 17.48
CA LYS A 733 -8.15 -32.13 17.72
C LYS A 733 -8.77 -33.54 17.68
N THR A 734 -10.11 -33.62 17.66
CA THR A 734 -10.88 -34.86 17.59
C THR A 734 -11.36 -35.20 16.18
N HIS A 735 -11.72 -36.46 15.97
CA HIS A 735 -12.38 -36.97 14.76
C HIS A 735 -13.90 -36.91 14.83
N GLU A 736 -14.44 -36.46 15.97
CA GLU A 736 -15.88 -36.36 16.16
C GLU A 736 -16.51 -35.28 15.29
N ASP A 737 -17.78 -35.50 15.00
CA ASP A 737 -18.60 -34.62 14.18
C ASP A 737 -18.72 -33.25 14.82
N GLN A 738 -18.42 -32.22 14.05
CA GLN A 738 -18.63 -30.83 14.43
C GLN A 738 -19.72 -30.23 13.55
N ILE A 739 -20.73 -29.64 14.18
CA ILE A 739 -21.75 -28.85 13.50
C ILE A 739 -21.22 -27.43 13.32
N HIS A 740 -21.36 -26.91 12.10
CA HIS A 740 -21.10 -25.52 11.77
C HIS A 740 -22.36 -24.90 11.17
N LEU A 741 -22.72 -23.70 11.62
CA LEU A 741 -23.78 -22.87 11.03
C LEU A 741 -23.17 -21.56 10.53
N CYS A 742 -23.34 -21.29 9.23
CA CYS A 742 -22.84 -20.08 8.56
C CYS A 742 -24.02 -19.27 7.98
N ARG A 743 -24.26 -18.07 8.50
CA ARG A 743 -25.32 -17.14 8.08
C ARG A 743 -24.74 -15.99 7.26
N TYR A 744 -25.18 -15.89 6.01
CA TYR A 744 -24.74 -14.90 5.04
C TYR A 744 -25.86 -13.89 4.74
N SER A 745 -25.75 -12.63 5.18
CA SER A 745 -26.77 -11.59 4.90
C SER A 745 -26.30 -10.53 3.89
N HIS A 746 -25.05 -10.06 4.02
CA HIS A 746 -24.45 -9.04 3.14
C HIS A 746 -23.29 -9.65 2.35
N ASN A 747 -23.57 -10.73 1.62
CA ASN A 747 -22.56 -11.55 0.97
C ASN A 747 -22.93 -11.84 -0.50
N PRO A 748 -21.96 -12.02 -1.42
CA PRO A 748 -22.23 -12.44 -2.79
C PRO A 748 -23.17 -13.64 -2.92
N LEU A 749 -23.20 -14.53 -1.92
CA LEU A 749 -24.15 -15.65 -1.85
C LEU A 749 -25.62 -15.23 -1.80
N VAL A 750 -25.93 -13.98 -1.44
CA VAL A 750 -27.30 -13.44 -1.38
C VAL A 750 -27.57 -12.55 -2.59
N PHE A 751 -26.79 -11.50 -2.80
CA PHE A 751 -27.09 -10.50 -3.84
C PHE A 751 -26.80 -10.96 -5.28
N LYS A 752 -26.15 -12.11 -5.48
CA LYS A 752 -26.06 -12.75 -6.80
C LYS A 752 -27.21 -13.71 -7.08
N LEU A 753 -28.06 -14.05 -6.09
CA LEU A 753 -29.21 -14.91 -6.32
C LEU A 753 -30.22 -14.21 -7.23
N ARG A 754 -30.71 -14.95 -8.22
CA ARG A 754 -31.73 -14.58 -9.19
C ARG A 754 -32.52 -15.83 -9.51
N ASP A 755 -33.74 -15.65 -10.01
CA ASP A 755 -34.60 -16.76 -10.42
C ASP A 755 -33.86 -17.83 -11.21
N GLY A 756 -33.93 -19.07 -10.74
CA GLY A 756 -33.35 -20.23 -11.39
C GLY A 756 -31.93 -20.60 -10.98
N ILE A 757 -31.24 -19.77 -10.17
CA ILE A 757 -29.92 -20.12 -9.62
C ILE A 757 -30.03 -21.27 -8.61
N GLU A 758 -29.12 -22.23 -8.71
CA GLU A 758 -29.03 -23.38 -7.82
C GLU A 758 -27.87 -23.19 -6.83
N ILE A 759 -28.12 -23.45 -5.55
CA ILE A 759 -27.16 -23.35 -4.47
C ILE A 759 -26.74 -24.76 -4.06
N GLN A 760 -25.45 -25.06 -4.14
CA GLN A 760 -24.90 -26.37 -3.80
C GLN A 760 -23.82 -26.27 -2.73
N VAL A 761 -23.82 -27.18 -1.76
CA VAL A 761 -22.74 -27.34 -0.78
C VAL A 761 -21.94 -28.59 -1.11
N ARG A 762 -20.65 -28.46 -1.38
CA ARG A 762 -19.80 -29.61 -1.75
C ARG A 762 -18.43 -29.53 -1.10
N LYS A 763 -17.81 -30.70 -0.89
CA LYS A 763 -16.38 -30.78 -0.60
C LYS A 763 -15.58 -30.38 -1.85
N ARG A 764 -14.54 -29.58 -1.66
CA ARG A 764 -13.63 -29.14 -2.72
C ARG A 764 -12.98 -30.36 -3.40
N ASN A 765 -12.88 -30.30 -4.73
CA ASN A 765 -12.17 -31.29 -5.52
C ASN A 765 -11.24 -30.58 -6.54
N PRO A 766 -9.90 -30.73 -6.44
CA PRO A 766 -9.17 -31.51 -5.43
C PRO A 766 -9.21 -30.85 -4.04
N PRO A 767 -9.16 -31.63 -2.93
CA PRO A 767 -9.12 -31.08 -1.58
C PRO A 767 -7.80 -30.32 -1.32
N VAL A 768 -7.84 -29.32 -0.44
CA VAL A 768 -6.65 -28.62 0.08
C VAL A 768 -5.90 -29.51 1.05
N PHE A 769 -6.63 -30.21 1.94
CA PHE A 769 -6.05 -31.14 2.90
C PHE A 769 -6.78 -32.49 2.87
N GLU A 770 -6.01 -33.58 2.93
CA GLU A 770 -6.60 -34.92 3.06
C GLU A 770 -7.21 -35.11 4.46
N GLY A 771 -8.32 -35.84 4.53
CA GLY A 771 -8.98 -36.19 5.79
C GLY A 771 -10.17 -35.32 6.21
N VAL A 772 -10.54 -34.24 5.50
CA VAL A 772 -11.81 -33.53 5.77
C VAL A 772 -12.99 -34.30 5.20
N GLU A 773 -13.97 -34.67 6.03
CA GLU A 773 -15.20 -35.33 5.61
C GLU A 773 -16.41 -34.42 5.82
N LEU A 774 -17.21 -34.22 4.77
CA LEU A 774 -18.50 -33.55 4.84
C LEU A 774 -19.59 -34.62 5.00
N LYS A 775 -20.13 -34.78 6.20
CA LYS A 775 -21.09 -35.85 6.53
C LYS A 775 -22.53 -35.47 6.26
N LYS A 776 -22.90 -34.24 6.64
CA LYS A 776 -24.23 -33.66 6.39
C LYS A 776 -24.09 -32.22 5.99
N TRP A 777 -25.06 -31.73 5.24
CA TRP A 777 -25.19 -30.32 4.93
C TRP A 777 -26.66 -29.98 4.72
N GLY A 778 -26.99 -28.70 4.89
CA GLY A 778 -28.32 -28.19 4.64
C GLY A 778 -28.32 -26.69 4.40
N ILE A 779 -29.26 -26.23 3.57
CA ILE A 779 -29.40 -24.83 3.20
C ILE A 779 -30.78 -24.34 3.63
N HIS A 780 -30.83 -23.14 4.19
CA HIS A 780 -32.07 -22.43 4.47
C HIS A 780 -32.02 -20.98 3.98
N LEU A 781 -33.10 -20.54 3.32
CA LEU A 781 -33.24 -19.19 2.79
C LEU A 781 -34.07 -18.36 3.76
N VAL A 782 -33.51 -17.26 4.26
CA VAL A 782 -34.17 -16.35 5.19
C VAL A 782 -34.69 -15.14 4.44
N TYR A 783 -36.00 -14.91 4.50
CA TYR A 783 -36.69 -13.79 3.87
C TYR A 783 -37.00 -12.68 4.88
N GLU A 784 -37.37 -11.51 4.37
CA GLU A 784 -37.87 -10.40 5.16
C GLU A 784 -39.05 -10.83 6.05
N ASN A 785 -39.04 -10.40 7.31
CA ASN A 785 -39.96 -10.80 8.39
C ASN A 785 -39.74 -12.21 9.00
N ASP A 786 -38.88 -13.08 8.46
CA ASP A 786 -38.65 -14.42 9.04
C ASP A 786 -37.94 -14.38 10.41
N ASP A 787 -37.27 -13.28 10.74
CA ASP A 787 -36.51 -13.12 11.99
C ASP A 787 -36.77 -11.78 12.69
N ASP A 788 -37.80 -11.04 12.29
CA ASP A 788 -38.00 -9.65 12.75
C ASP A 788 -38.82 -9.53 14.04
N TYR A 789 -39.51 -10.59 14.46
CA TYR A 789 -40.31 -10.60 15.69
C TYR A 789 -39.45 -10.65 16.96
N GLY A 790 -39.67 -9.71 17.88
CA GLY A 790 -38.91 -9.59 19.14
C GLY A 790 -39.64 -10.05 20.41
N GLY A 791 -40.90 -10.51 20.30
CA GLY A 791 -41.68 -11.00 21.43
C GLY A 791 -41.38 -12.45 21.82
N ASN A 792 -42.06 -12.95 22.86
CA ASN A 792 -42.01 -14.37 23.23
C ASN A 792 -42.75 -15.22 22.18
N GLU A 793 -42.09 -16.28 21.71
CA GLU A 793 -42.60 -17.21 20.69
C GLU A 793 -42.75 -18.65 21.23
N GLU A 794 -42.52 -18.89 22.53
CA GLU A 794 -42.60 -20.23 23.13
C GLU A 794 -43.98 -20.89 23.00
N SER A 795 -45.05 -20.08 22.86
CA SER A 795 -46.42 -20.56 22.70
C SER A 795 -46.88 -20.64 21.23
N LEU A 796 -46.04 -20.27 20.27
CA LEU A 796 -46.37 -20.32 18.84
C LEU A 796 -46.09 -21.71 18.26
N ASP A 797 -46.88 -22.10 17.26
CA ASP A 797 -46.63 -23.31 16.47
C ASP A 797 -45.30 -23.19 15.70
N GLU A 798 -44.65 -24.32 15.40
CA GLU A 798 -43.35 -24.33 14.72
C GLU A 798 -43.42 -23.62 13.36
N SER A 799 -44.56 -23.65 12.67
CA SER A 799 -44.74 -22.95 11.40
C SER A 799 -44.70 -21.41 11.53
N GLU A 800 -45.01 -20.86 12.70
CA GLU A 800 -45.12 -19.41 12.98
C GLU A 800 -43.88 -18.84 13.70
N GLN A 801 -42.97 -19.70 14.14
CA GLN A 801 -41.74 -19.31 14.81
C GLN A 801 -40.70 -18.72 13.86
N SER A 802 -39.94 -17.75 14.35
CA SER A 802 -38.79 -17.16 13.67
C SER A 802 -37.70 -18.21 13.43
N VAL A 803 -36.85 -18.01 12.41
CA VAL A 803 -35.72 -18.91 12.10
C VAL A 803 -34.79 -19.05 13.30
N SER A 804 -34.49 -17.94 13.99
CA SER A 804 -33.71 -17.95 15.22
C SER A 804 -34.37 -18.71 16.36
N GLN A 805 -35.70 -18.69 16.49
CA GLN A 805 -36.40 -19.47 17.51
C GLN A 805 -36.35 -20.97 17.18
N LYS A 806 -36.52 -21.33 15.91
CA LYS A 806 -36.36 -22.72 15.44
C LYS A 806 -34.95 -23.26 15.71
N LEU A 807 -33.93 -22.45 15.46
CA LEU A 807 -32.55 -22.79 15.80
C LEU A 807 -32.36 -22.95 17.31
N ALA A 808 -32.94 -22.06 18.13
CA ALA A 808 -32.88 -22.17 19.59
C ALA A 808 -33.54 -23.47 20.07
N ASN A 809 -34.73 -23.80 19.54
CA ASN A 809 -35.43 -25.05 19.84
C ASN A 809 -34.60 -26.27 19.45
N PHE A 810 -33.98 -26.26 18.27
CA PHE A 810 -33.09 -27.33 17.80
C PHE A 810 -31.89 -27.56 18.73
N PHE A 811 -31.22 -26.50 19.19
CA PHE A 811 -30.10 -26.63 20.12
C PHE A 811 -30.57 -27.03 21.54
N ASN A 812 -31.75 -26.58 21.97
CA ASN A 812 -32.35 -26.95 23.26
C ASN A 812 -32.76 -28.43 23.31
N SER A 813 -33.33 -28.95 22.22
CA SER A 813 -33.74 -30.35 22.09
C SER A 813 -32.61 -31.27 21.62
N TYR A 814 -31.37 -30.77 21.58
CA TYR A 814 -30.23 -31.52 21.08
C TYR A 814 -29.82 -32.59 22.10
N GLU A 815 -30.36 -33.80 21.94
CA GLU A 815 -29.89 -34.99 22.63
C GLU A 815 -28.76 -35.63 21.84
N GLU A 816 -27.61 -35.85 22.50
CA GLU A 816 -26.56 -36.68 21.92
C GLU A 816 -27.06 -38.13 21.88
N ASP A 817 -26.98 -38.75 20.70
CA ASP A 817 -27.17 -40.19 20.59
C ASP A 817 -26.07 -40.83 21.43
N SER A 818 -26.46 -41.34 22.60
CA SER A 818 -25.58 -41.96 23.58
C SER A 818 -25.08 -43.29 23.04
N GLN A 819 -24.03 -43.24 22.24
CA GLN A 819 -23.11 -44.34 21.92
C GLN A 819 -21.71 -43.70 21.88
N VAL A 820 -20.79 -43.92 22.81
CA VAL A 820 -20.34 -45.18 23.45
C VAL A 820 -19.67 -44.84 24.80
N CYS A 821 -19.83 -45.73 25.78
CA CYS A 821 -19.15 -45.72 27.09
C CYS A 821 -17.63 -45.63 27.05
#